data_AF-A0AAV5A7E3-F1
#
_entry.id   AF-A0AAV5A7E3-F1
#
_cell.length_a   1.000
_cell.length_b   1.000
_cell.length_c   1.000
_cell.angle_alpha   90.00
_cell.angle_beta   90.00
_cell.angle_gamma   90.00
#
_symmetry.space_group_name_H-M   'P 1'
#
loop_
_entity.id
_entity.type
_entity.pdbx_description
1 polymer ?
#
loop_
_entity_poly.entity_id
_entity_poly.type
_entity_poly.pdbx_seq_one_letter_code
_entity_poly.pdbx_strand_id
1 'polypeptide(L)'
;MASAFFYGTLLHPQVLKRVLDHDGEHFQVAPAILLDYTRHHVRDCDYPAIIPSSSSHEWFKHQLTAEQCSVRGTLVTGLSSEDMVRIDLFEGEEYHRKLVEVRPLTALTPFIDSSETITTLMSPEAAFSHEILLPAVSAHTYIWADDTSLLLPELWSFDKFVEEKLWRWIGKGSVNNTDYLLVDERKALNGKTSSSRSSNSPLAVLEPPLFGRHLRSQFFFEKDYVNLNHGSYGSLPRPVAEDCHKLEQEVEAKPDLFIRREYTKSLEIVRGRLARLVHANLDEIVMVPNATHGINTILRNLQWSHDDIIIQYLPSLVSTTYGAVTLTADYIHDCTPYPQINTILLTFPTTHADIIANFKAHIKSISRSSNSKVVAIIDSISSNPGCLLPWKELVHICHQEGIISVIDGAHSIGQELHINLDEVKPDFWHLIRSSLPTSWNYIPIDYQGPPPATPNNFVAQFDRNGTTDVVPFLSVLYALKFRDTLGGEEHINKYCHELAMKGGMRLAQLLGTETFPEELTLNMTNVRLPLIIPDDFPIETLGTMRAEMEDKLMHEWDCFVAVFVHDKRWWTRCSAQVFNDILTTWLRPLKQFAAICPRIKRKLRHSINSKLEVPSSIKVLEIHGGTRTISIGCHFSEIIYTTQYENPSRPLVLHTLPTKGKGKGKEIDLKDKEAERVGSQQEQLHENESERPTKQRKFPASVATIPRLITIAEITKRQYVDWARKRVNPDKSIVPDELRIGLHQYNELETLEELELENNSIEDNNLIRALSGKNYPKKELTPHLRITLSVSALPESKLQGATYQAPDPFIKSKSARARERRKEKKRKEAAA
;
A
#
# COMPACT_ATOMS: atom_id res chain seq x y z
N MET A 1 -0.94 25.43 -41.41
CA MET A 1 -2.24 24.77 -41.67
C MET A 1 -1.96 23.31 -41.95
N ALA A 2 -2.51 22.42 -41.16
CA ALA A 2 -2.43 20.98 -41.33
C ALA A 2 -3.65 20.45 -42.10
N SER A 3 -3.51 19.23 -42.61
CA SER A 3 -4.60 18.43 -43.18
C SER A 3 -4.80 17.20 -42.30
N ALA A 4 -6.05 16.83 -42.04
CA ALA A 4 -6.42 15.63 -41.30
C ALA A 4 -7.53 14.84 -42.00
N PHE A 5 -7.54 13.52 -41.82
CA PHE A 5 -8.55 12.61 -42.32
C PHE A 5 -9.31 12.01 -41.15
N PHE A 6 -10.62 12.22 -41.12
CA PHE A 6 -11.51 11.70 -40.08
C PHE A 6 -12.38 10.58 -40.62
N TYR A 7 -12.63 9.57 -39.79
CA TYR A 7 -13.34 8.35 -40.21
C TYR A 7 -14.31 7.80 -39.14
N GLY A 8 -14.45 8.48 -38.00
CA GLY A 8 -15.29 8.08 -36.87
C GLY A 8 -16.33 9.12 -36.50
N THR A 9 -16.46 9.42 -35.22
CA THR A 9 -17.45 10.41 -34.70
C THR A 9 -17.19 11.83 -35.24
N LEU A 10 -15.93 12.19 -35.46
CA LEU A 10 -15.51 13.46 -36.08
C LEU A 10 -15.95 13.64 -37.54
N LEU A 11 -16.51 12.61 -38.19
CA LEU A 11 -17.17 12.78 -39.50
C LEU A 11 -18.38 13.70 -39.42
N HIS A 12 -19.04 13.76 -38.25
CA HIS A 12 -20.22 14.60 -38.09
C HIS A 12 -19.81 16.06 -37.83
N PRO A 13 -20.23 17.04 -38.65
CA PRO A 13 -19.80 18.45 -38.56
C PRO A 13 -20.00 19.06 -37.17
N GLN A 14 -21.12 18.76 -36.50
CA GLN A 14 -21.39 19.30 -35.16
C GLN A 14 -20.46 18.75 -34.08
N VAL A 15 -19.99 17.49 -34.22
CA VAL A 15 -19.04 16.89 -33.28
C VAL A 15 -17.67 17.55 -33.48
N LEU A 16 -17.23 17.67 -34.74
CA LEU A 16 -15.98 18.34 -35.09
C LEU A 16 -15.96 19.81 -34.63
N LYS A 17 -17.02 20.58 -34.91
CA LYS A 17 -17.15 21.97 -34.44
C LYS A 17 -17.11 22.07 -32.91
N ARG A 18 -17.77 21.15 -32.20
CA ARG A 18 -17.75 21.16 -30.73
C ARG A 18 -16.36 20.88 -30.18
N VAL A 19 -15.62 19.93 -30.77
CA VAL A 19 -14.23 19.61 -30.39
C VAL A 19 -13.32 20.80 -30.68
N LEU A 20 -13.45 21.41 -31.84
CA LEU A 20 -12.60 22.52 -32.28
C LEU A 20 -12.96 23.88 -31.68
N ASP A 21 -14.19 24.05 -31.20
CA ASP A 21 -14.70 25.29 -30.62
C ASP A 21 -14.84 26.49 -31.58
N HIS A 22 -15.02 26.21 -32.87
CA HIS A 22 -15.36 27.23 -33.87
C HIS A 22 -16.06 26.59 -35.08
N ASP A 23 -16.67 27.42 -35.92
CA ASP A 23 -17.51 26.97 -37.04
C ASP A 23 -16.75 26.46 -38.27
N GLY A 24 -15.42 26.50 -38.26
CA GLY A 24 -14.61 26.00 -39.38
C GLY A 24 -14.71 26.81 -40.66
N GLU A 25 -15.01 28.12 -40.59
CA GLU A 25 -15.25 28.98 -41.77
C GLU A 25 -14.12 28.98 -42.82
N HIS A 26 -12.89 28.67 -42.40
CA HIS A 26 -11.70 28.61 -43.25
C HIS A 26 -11.31 27.20 -43.68
N PHE A 27 -12.07 26.17 -43.30
CA PHE A 27 -11.81 24.80 -43.66
C PHE A 27 -12.28 24.49 -45.07
N GLN A 28 -11.47 23.68 -45.76
CA GLN A 28 -11.91 23.02 -46.99
C GLN A 28 -11.96 21.52 -46.76
N VAL A 29 -13.04 20.90 -47.21
CA VAL A 29 -13.31 19.47 -47.01
C VAL A 29 -13.55 18.75 -48.32
N ALA A 30 -13.20 17.47 -48.36
CA ALA A 30 -13.59 16.57 -49.44
C ALA A 30 -13.81 15.16 -48.88
N PRO A 31 -14.82 14.41 -49.38
CA PRO A 31 -14.87 12.96 -49.19
C PRO A 31 -13.57 12.33 -49.69
N ALA A 32 -13.01 11.42 -48.92
CA ALA A 32 -11.73 10.78 -49.24
C ALA A 32 -11.72 9.31 -48.79
N ILE A 33 -10.79 8.54 -49.35
CA ILE A 33 -10.58 7.14 -49.00
C ILE A 33 -9.14 6.93 -48.54
N LEU A 34 -8.99 6.20 -47.45
CA LEU A 34 -7.74 5.63 -46.97
C LEU A 34 -7.71 4.14 -47.32
N LEU A 35 -6.71 3.70 -48.08
CA LEU A 35 -6.55 2.32 -48.55
C LEU A 35 -5.76 1.49 -47.54
N ASP A 36 -5.92 0.16 -47.57
CA ASP A 36 -5.19 -0.83 -46.76
C ASP A 36 -5.43 -0.74 -45.24
N TYR A 37 -6.57 -0.16 -44.85
CA TYR A 37 -7.03 -0.11 -43.46
C TYR A 37 -8.45 -0.67 -43.36
N THR A 38 -8.74 -1.32 -42.23
CA THR A 38 -10.07 -1.85 -41.93
C THR A 38 -10.58 -1.23 -40.63
N ARG A 39 -11.86 -0.86 -40.63
CA ARG A 39 -12.53 -0.20 -39.51
C ARG A 39 -13.27 -1.21 -38.63
N HIS A 40 -13.02 -1.16 -37.33
CA HIS A 40 -13.57 -2.08 -36.32
C HIS A 40 -14.39 -1.35 -35.25
N HIS A 41 -15.35 -2.05 -34.67
CA HIS A 41 -15.99 -1.63 -33.43
C HIS A 41 -15.01 -1.74 -32.25
N VAL A 42 -14.95 -0.69 -31.43
CA VAL A 42 -14.32 -0.74 -30.11
C VAL A 42 -15.37 -1.21 -29.10
N ARG A 43 -15.02 -2.20 -28.26
CA ARG A 43 -15.94 -2.79 -27.28
C ARG A 43 -16.45 -1.73 -26.31
N ASP A 44 -17.76 -1.71 -26.10
CA ASP A 44 -18.48 -0.80 -25.19
C ASP A 44 -18.33 0.71 -25.53
N CYS A 45 -17.80 1.05 -26.71
CA CYS A 45 -17.66 2.44 -27.17
C CYS A 45 -18.58 2.76 -28.37
N ASP A 46 -18.83 4.06 -28.58
CA ASP A 46 -19.65 4.55 -29.70
C ASP A 46 -18.81 4.89 -30.94
N TYR A 47 -17.49 5.06 -30.78
CA TYR A 47 -16.53 5.40 -31.84
C TYR A 47 -15.79 4.16 -32.41
N PRO A 48 -15.26 4.26 -33.65
CA PRO A 48 -14.52 3.17 -34.29
C PRO A 48 -13.01 3.26 -34.16
N ALA A 49 -12.34 2.12 -34.35
CA ALA A 49 -10.90 2.01 -34.55
C ALA A 49 -10.56 1.67 -36.01
N ILE A 50 -9.39 2.10 -36.51
CA ILE A 50 -8.80 1.54 -37.75
C ILE A 50 -7.47 0.87 -37.46
N ILE A 51 -7.24 -0.27 -38.11
CA ILE A 51 -5.98 -1.01 -38.11
C ILE A 51 -5.62 -1.43 -39.54
N PRO A 52 -4.35 -1.73 -39.87
CA PRO A 52 -3.96 -2.20 -41.19
C PRO A 52 -4.76 -3.45 -41.58
N SER A 53 -5.28 -3.50 -42.81
CA SER A 53 -6.16 -4.60 -43.25
C SER A 53 -5.48 -5.96 -43.15
N SER A 54 -4.16 -6.04 -43.34
CA SER A 54 -3.38 -7.28 -43.17
C SER A 54 -3.57 -7.90 -41.78
N SER A 55 -3.72 -7.08 -40.74
CA SER A 55 -3.93 -7.53 -39.36
C SER A 55 -5.39 -7.96 -39.11
N SER A 56 -6.34 -7.36 -39.81
CA SER A 56 -7.77 -7.68 -39.68
C SER A 56 -8.17 -9.01 -40.34
N HIS A 57 -7.44 -9.44 -41.38
CA HIS A 57 -7.76 -10.68 -42.12
C HIS A 57 -7.78 -11.93 -41.24
N GLU A 58 -6.97 -11.95 -40.17
CA GLU A 58 -6.92 -13.08 -39.24
C GLU A 58 -8.19 -13.23 -38.39
N TRP A 59 -9.03 -12.19 -38.32
CA TRP A 59 -10.16 -12.13 -37.40
C TRP A 59 -11.50 -12.43 -38.08
N PHE A 60 -11.56 -12.38 -39.41
CA PHE A 60 -12.77 -12.68 -40.18
C PHE A 60 -12.69 -14.08 -40.78
N LYS A 61 -13.80 -14.83 -40.70
CA LYS A 61 -13.92 -16.18 -41.29
C LYS A 61 -14.01 -16.19 -42.82
N HIS A 62 -13.94 -15.03 -43.45
CA HIS A 62 -14.06 -14.83 -44.89
C HIS A 62 -13.04 -13.77 -45.34
N GLN A 63 -12.68 -13.79 -46.62
CA GLN A 63 -11.78 -12.79 -47.19
C GLN A 63 -12.52 -11.44 -47.28
N LEU A 64 -11.89 -10.40 -46.75
CA LEU A 64 -12.42 -9.04 -46.81
C LEU A 64 -12.39 -8.53 -48.25
N THR A 65 -13.45 -7.86 -48.69
CA THR A 65 -13.51 -7.21 -50.01
C THR A 65 -12.60 -5.98 -50.06
N ALA A 66 -12.25 -5.50 -51.25
CA ALA A 66 -11.46 -4.27 -51.42
C ALA A 66 -12.09 -3.06 -50.72
N GLU A 67 -13.42 -3.02 -50.65
CA GLU A 67 -14.17 -1.98 -49.94
C GLU A 67 -14.05 -2.11 -48.41
N GLN A 68 -14.02 -3.33 -47.87
CA GLN A 68 -13.80 -3.57 -46.43
C GLN A 68 -12.34 -3.37 -46.00
N CYS A 69 -11.41 -3.42 -46.96
CA CYS A 69 -10.00 -3.06 -46.79
C CYS A 69 -9.71 -1.58 -47.09
N SER A 70 -10.76 -0.76 -47.17
CA SER A 70 -10.67 0.67 -47.39
C SER A 70 -11.55 1.42 -46.38
N VAL A 71 -11.08 2.56 -45.90
CA VAL A 71 -11.79 3.40 -44.94
C VAL A 71 -12.26 4.67 -45.65
N ARG A 72 -13.58 4.85 -45.78
CA ARG A 72 -14.18 6.10 -46.30
C ARG A 72 -14.28 7.15 -45.20
N GLY A 73 -13.91 8.39 -45.48
CA GLY A 73 -14.00 9.46 -44.52
C GLY A 73 -13.93 10.85 -45.14
N THR A 74 -13.61 11.84 -44.32
CA THR A 74 -13.53 13.24 -44.76
C THR A 74 -12.11 13.75 -44.57
N LEU A 75 -11.51 14.21 -45.67
CA LEU A 75 -10.30 15.02 -45.64
C LEU A 75 -10.68 16.46 -45.29
N VAL A 76 -10.07 17.00 -44.24
CA VAL A 76 -10.23 18.39 -43.79
C VAL A 76 -8.87 19.07 -43.88
N THR A 77 -8.84 20.23 -44.53
CA THR A 77 -7.64 21.06 -44.70
C THR A 77 -7.88 22.45 -44.13
N GLY A 78 -6.79 23.13 -43.73
CA GLY A 78 -6.88 24.44 -43.10
C GLY A 78 -6.89 24.40 -41.58
N LEU A 79 -6.54 23.26 -40.96
CA LEU A 79 -6.49 23.13 -39.49
C LEU A 79 -5.29 23.90 -38.93
N SER A 80 -5.51 24.74 -37.94
CA SER A 80 -4.43 25.43 -37.23
C SER A 80 -3.67 24.45 -36.31
N SER A 81 -2.52 24.88 -35.78
CA SER A 81 -1.80 24.08 -34.78
C SER A 81 -2.62 23.88 -33.50
N GLU A 82 -3.48 24.84 -33.14
CA GLU A 82 -4.36 24.74 -31.98
C GLU A 82 -5.50 23.74 -32.22
N ASP A 83 -6.06 23.72 -33.44
CA ASP A 83 -7.08 22.74 -33.83
C ASP A 83 -6.55 21.32 -33.74
N MET A 84 -5.32 21.09 -34.22
CA MET A 84 -4.67 19.79 -34.13
C MET A 84 -4.46 19.36 -32.68
N VAL A 85 -4.13 20.29 -31.77
CA VAL A 85 -4.01 19.99 -30.33
C VAL A 85 -5.37 19.62 -29.72
N ARG A 86 -6.46 20.30 -30.11
CA ARG A 86 -7.82 19.95 -29.64
C ARG A 86 -8.24 18.56 -30.11
N ILE A 87 -7.91 18.21 -31.34
CA ILE A 87 -8.18 16.88 -31.90
C ILE A 87 -7.33 15.82 -31.19
N ASP A 88 -6.04 16.07 -30.95
CA ASP A 88 -5.16 15.15 -30.22
C ASP A 88 -5.70 14.83 -28.82
N LEU A 89 -6.28 15.82 -28.13
CA LEU A 89 -6.90 15.63 -26.83
C LEU A 89 -8.21 14.84 -26.88
N PHE A 90 -9.01 15.07 -27.93
CA PHE A 90 -10.28 14.40 -28.11
C PHE A 90 -10.11 12.92 -28.46
N GLU A 91 -9.18 12.62 -29.38
CA GLU A 91 -8.88 11.23 -29.76
C GLU A 91 -8.16 10.48 -28.63
N GLY A 92 -7.41 11.18 -27.78
CA GLY A 92 -6.79 10.62 -26.58
C GLY A 92 -5.64 9.65 -26.87
N GLU A 93 -5.26 8.87 -25.86
CA GLU A 93 -4.10 7.96 -25.94
C GLU A 93 -4.42 6.62 -26.62
N GLU A 94 -5.70 6.36 -26.95
CA GLU A 94 -6.15 5.14 -27.64
C GLU A 94 -5.72 5.10 -29.12
N TYR A 95 -5.28 6.24 -29.66
CA TYR A 95 -4.86 6.39 -31.06
C TYR A 95 -3.50 7.05 -31.20
N HIS A 96 -2.72 6.58 -32.19
CA HIS A 96 -1.54 7.27 -32.67
C HIS A 96 -1.89 8.15 -33.86
N ARG A 97 -1.57 9.45 -33.77
CA ARG A 97 -1.61 10.33 -34.93
C ARG A 97 -0.48 9.96 -35.89
N LYS A 98 -0.84 9.57 -37.11
CA LYS A 98 0.10 9.21 -38.18
C LYS A 98 -0.20 9.99 -39.45
N LEU A 99 0.84 10.39 -40.15
CA LEU A 99 0.71 10.94 -41.51
C LEU A 99 0.48 9.79 -42.49
N VAL A 100 -0.61 9.87 -43.26
CA VAL A 100 -1.03 8.85 -44.24
C VAL A 100 -1.38 9.50 -45.56
N GLU A 101 -1.36 8.71 -46.63
CA GLU A 101 -1.78 9.12 -47.96
C GLU A 101 -3.26 8.79 -48.16
N VAL A 102 -4.09 9.83 -48.29
CA VAL A 102 -5.53 9.67 -48.55
C VAL A 102 -5.87 10.18 -49.95
N ARG A 103 -6.88 9.57 -50.57
CA ARG A 103 -7.30 9.93 -51.94
C ARG A 103 -8.64 10.66 -51.90
N PRO A 104 -8.69 11.96 -52.21
CA PRO A 104 -9.93 12.69 -52.35
C PRO A 104 -10.77 12.14 -53.51
N LEU A 105 -12.08 12.05 -53.30
CA LEU A 105 -13.05 11.63 -54.33
C LEU A 105 -13.58 12.81 -55.13
N THR A 106 -13.53 14.02 -54.56
CA THR A 106 -13.93 15.27 -55.21
C THR A 106 -12.94 16.39 -54.89
N ALA A 107 -13.05 17.52 -55.59
CA ALA A 107 -12.28 18.72 -55.26
C ALA A 107 -12.67 19.25 -53.87
N LEU A 108 -11.72 19.89 -53.19
CA LEU A 108 -11.93 20.53 -51.89
C LEU A 108 -12.98 21.66 -52.01
N THR A 109 -14.03 21.57 -51.21
CA THR A 109 -15.08 22.59 -51.12
C THR A 109 -15.08 23.24 -49.73
N PRO A 110 -15.58 24.49 -49.58
CA PRO A 110 -15.73 25.11 -48.27
C PRO A 110 -16.54 24.23 -47.31
N PHE A 111 -16.16 24.21 -46.04
CA PHE A 111 -16.90 23.49 -45.00
C PHE A 111 -18.26 24.15 -44.75
N ILE A 112 -19.34 23.50 -45.20
CA ILE A 112 -20.72 23.98 -45.04
C ILE A 112 -21.48 22.99 -44.14
N ASP A 113 -22.19 23.53 -43.15
CA ASP A 113 -23.03 22.78 -42.21
C ASP A 113 -24.37 22.38 -42.87
N SER A 114 -24.30 21.51 -43.88
CA SER A 114 -25.49 20.99 -44.56
C SER A 114 -25.57 19.47 -44.47
N SER A 115 -26.76 18.95 -44.15
CA SER A 115 -27.06 17.51 -44.21
C SER A 115 -26.76 16.90 -45.59
N GLU A 116 -26.72 17.71 -46.66
CA GLU A 116 -26.33 17.27 -48.01
C GLU A 116 -24.87 16.81 -48.10
N THR A 117 -23.95 17.39 -47.32
CA THR A 117 -22.53 16.97 -47.30
C THR A 117 -22.37 15.57 -46.70
N ILE A 118 -23.11 15.28 -45.62
CA ILE A 118 -23.17 13.95 -44.98
C ILE A 118 -23.82 12.93 -45.93
N THR A 119 -24.89 13.32 -46.64
CA THR A 119 -25.60 12.43 -47.57
C THR A 119 -24.73 12.06 -48.78
N THR A 120 -23.92 13.00 -49.28
CA THR A 120 -23.00 12.77 -50.42
C THR A 120 -21.80 11.89 -50.03
N LEU A 121 -21.35 11.94 -48.77
CA LEU A 121 -20.33 11.04 -48.21
C LEU A 121 -20.81 9.57 -48.12
N MET A 122 -22.13 9.35 -48.13
CA MET A 122 -22.78 8.08 -47.79
C MET A 122 -23.53 7.42 -48.97
N SER A 123 -23.52 8.02 -50.18
CA SER A 123 -24.14 7.42 -51.35
C SER A 123 -23.41 6.14 -51.81
N PRO A 124 -24.09 4.98 -51.93
CA PRO A 124 -23.51 3.75 -52.44
C PRO A 124 -23.17 3.80 -53.94
N GLU A 125 -23.63 4.82 -54.65
CA GLU A 125 -23.53 4.97 -56.12
C GLU A 125 -22.22 5.59 -56.61
N ALA A 126 -21.34 6.08 -55.71
CA ALA A 126 -19.98 6.45 -56.09
C ALA A 126 -19.14 5.18 -56.31
N ALA A 127 -19.27 4.62 -57.52
CA ALA A 127 -18.64 3.39 -57.94
C ALA A 127 -17.13 3.39 -57.66
N PHE A 128 -16.66 2.26 -57.13
CA PHE A 128 -15.28 1.84 -56.96
C PHE A 128 -14.59 1.70 -58.34
N SER A 129 -14.45 2.79 -59.10
CA SER A 129 -13.60 2.81 -60.30
C SER A 129 -12.25 3.39 -59.90
N HIS A 130 -11.22 2.54 -59.90
CA HIS A 130 -9.82 2.96 -59.65
C HIS A 130 -9.30 3.99 -60.68
N GLU A 131 -10.10 4.34 -61.69
CA GLU A 131 -9.73 5.17 -62.84
C GLU A 131 -9.99 6.68 -62.64
N ILE A 132 -10.71 7.10 -61.58
CA ILE A 132 -11.01 8.53 -61.30
C ILE A 132 -10.66 8.88 -59.85
N LEU A 133 -9.44 8.57 -59.42
CA LEU A 133 -8.94 9.02 -58.11
C LEU A 133 -8.04 10.24 -58.32
N LEU A 134 -8.36 11.33 -57.63
CA LEU A 134 -7.47 12.48 -57.54
C LEU A 134 -6.14 12.05 -56.89
N PRO A 135 -5.03 12.79 -57.10
CA PRO A 135 -3.74 12.48 -56.51
C PRO A 135 -3.85 12.30 -54.98
N ALA A 136 -3.06 11.38 -54.44
CA ALA A 136 -2.99 11.18 -53.00
C ALA A 136 -2.49 12.47 -52.31
N VAL A 137 -3.08 12.75 -51.16
CA VAL A 137 -2.77 13.91 -50.33
C VAL A 137 -2.33 13.40 -48.97
N SER A 138 -1.19 13.88 -48.48
CA SER A 138 -0.74 13.59 -47.12
C SER A 138 -1.65 14.26 -46.10
N ALA A 139 -2.23 13.48 -45.19
CA ALA A 139 -3.09 13.97 -44.12
C ALA A 139 -2.81 13.20 -42.82
N HIS A 140 -2.99 13.86 -41.68
CA HIS A 140 -2.92 13.20 -40.38
C HIS A 140 -4.19 12.37 -40.15
N THR A 141 -4.05 11.14 -39.71
CA THR A 141 -5.18 10.32 -39.24
C THR A 141 -4.81 9.71 -37.89
N TYR A 142 -5.81 9.30 -37.14
CA TYR A 142 -5.64 8.61 -35.86
C TYR A 142 -5.74 7.12 -36.14
N ILE A 143 -4.77 6.31 -35.73
CA ILE A 143 -4.77 4.85 -35.93
C ILE A 143 -4.78 4.19 -34.57
N TRP A 144 -5.59 3.14 -34.40
CA TRP A 144 -5.73 2.47 -33.12
C TRP A 144 -4.38 2.00 -32.57
N ALA A 145 -4.13 2.35 -31.32
CA ALA A 145 -2.86 2.17 -30.62
C ALA A 145 -2.94 1.20 -29.44
N ASP A 146 -4.14 1.05 -28.88
CA ASP A 146 -4.38 0.25 -27.68
C ASP A 146 -4.55 -1.25 -28.01
N ASP A 147 -4.78 -2.06 -26.98
CA ASP A 147 -4.88 -3.50 -27.08
C ASP A 147 -5.95 -3.94 -28.08
N THR A 148 -5.52 -4.70 -29.10
CA THR A 148 -6.39 -5.25 -30.14
C THR A 148 -7.51 -6.13 -29.60
N SER A 149 -7.40 -6.67 -28.38
CA SER A 149 -8.46 -7.45 -27.72
C SER A 149 -9.71 -6.62 -27.36
N LEU A 150 -9.58 -5.29 -27.35
CA LEU A 150 -10.68 -4.35 -27.18
C LEU A 150 -11.48 -4.15 -28.48
N LEU A 151 -10.96 -4.60 -29.62
CA LEU A 151 -11.65 -4.53 -30.90
C LEU A 151 -12.55 -5.75 -31.10
N LEU A 152 -13.73 -5.53 -31.66
CA LEU A 152 -14.63 -6.60 -32.07
C LEU A 152 -14.32 -7.03 -33.52
N PRO A 153 -14.50 -8.32 -33.86
CA PRO A 153 -14.41 -8.81 -35.24
C PRO A 153 -15.67 -8.43 -36.05
N GLU A 154 -16.08 -7.17 -35.93
CA GLU A 154 -17.26 -6.58 -36.55
C GLU A 154 -16.88 -5.24 -37.16
N LEU A 155 -17.33 -5.01 -38.40
CA LEU A 155 -17.07 -3.77 -39.11
C LEU A 155 -17.98 -2.66 -38.60
N TRP A 156 -17.39 -1.52 -38.27
CA TRP A 156 -18.15 -0.36 -37.81
C TRP A 156 -18.70 0.44 -39.00
N SER A 157 -19.99 0.80 -38.93
CA SER A 157 -20.68 1.60 -39.94
C SER A 157 -21.06 2.97 -39.36
N PHE A 158 -20.77 4.02 -40.14
CA PHE A 158 -21.16 5.38 -39.78
C PHE A 158 -22.68 5.57 -39.85
N ASP A 159 -23.37 4.95 -40.81
CA ASP A 159 -24.83 4.99 -40.92
C ASP A 159 -25.51 4.50 -39.63
N LYS A 160 -25.04 3.35 -39.11
CA LYS A 160 -25.53 2.79 -37.84
C LYS A 160 -25.25 3.70 -36.65
N PHE A 161 -24.08 4.33 -36.60
CA PHE A 161 -23.75 5.29 -35.56
C PHE A 161 -24.70 6.51 -35.59
N VAL A 162 -24.98 7.04 -36.77
CA VAL A 162 -25.92 8.17 -36.96
C VAL A 162 -27.33 7.80 -36.49
N GLU A 163 -27.80 6.60 -36.83
CA GLU A 163 -29.14 6.12 -36.46
C GLU A 163 -29.28 5.84 -34.95
N GLU A 164 -28.31 5.14 -34.35
CA GLU A 164 -28.48 4.57 -33.01
C GLU A 164 -27.85 5.41 -31.89
N LYS A 165 -26.76 6.14 -32.18
CA LYS A 165 -25.83 6.64 -31.15
C LYS A 165 -25.56 8.15 -31.22
N LEU A 166 -25.71 8.79 -32.39
CA LEU A 166 -25.39 10.20 -32.60
C LEU A 166 -26.12 11.15 -31.63
N TRP A 167 -27.34 10.82 -31.19
CA TRP A 167 -28.10 11.63 -30.24
C TRP A 167 -27.36 11.86 -28.89
N ARG A 168 -26.38 11.01 -28.54
CA ARG A 168 -25.52 11.17 -27.35
C ARG A 168 -24.38 12.16 -27.56
N TRP A 169 -24.07 12.49 -28.82
CA TRP A 169 -22.93 13.30 -29.21
C TRP A 169 -23.32 14.73 -29.59
N ILE A 170 -24.60 14.99 -29.86
CA ILE A 170 -25.14 16.29 -30.26
C ILE A 170 -26.32 16.74 -29.38
N GLY A 171 -26.63 18.04 -29.40
CA GLY A 171 -27.81 18.60 -28.74
C GLY A 171 -27.84 18.38 -27.22
N LYS A 172 -29.03 18.04 -26.67
CA LYS A 172 -29.18 17.84 -25.21
C LYS A 172 -28.45 16.60 -24.69
N GLY A 173 -28.19 15.60 -25.54
CA GLY A 173 -27.51 14.37 -25.16
C GLY A 173 -26.01 14.54 -24.90
N SER A 174 -25.38 15.58 -25.47
CA SER A 174 -23.94 15.83 -25.33
C SER A 174 -23.53 16.47 -24.00
N VAL A 175 -24.48 17.01 -23.23
CA VAL A 175 -24.20 17.81 -22.01
C VAL A 175 -23.52 16.99 -20.90
N ASN A 176 -23.77 15.68 -20.85
CA ASN A 176 -23.18 14.76 -19.88
C ASN A 176 -22.29 13.70 -20.54
N ASN A 177 -21.88 13.93 -21.80
CA ASN A 177 -21.01 12.99 -22.48
C ASN A 177 -19.58 13.16 -21.94
N THR A 178 -19.08 12.10 -21.32
CA THR A 178 -17.77 12.06 -20.66
C THR A 178 -16.61 12.27 -21.62
N ASP A 179 -16.81 12.00 -22.91
CA ASP A 179 -15.78 12.10 -23.95
C ASP A 179 -15.43 13.57 -24.28
N TYR A 180 -16.25 14.54 -23.84
CA TYR A 180 -15.95 15.97 -23.99
C TYR A 180 -15.22 16.60 -22.78
N LEU A 181 -15.10 15.89 -21.66
CA LEU A 181 -14.69 16.48 -20.37
C LEU A 181 -13.33 17.21 -20.43
N LEU A 182 -12.30 16.60 -21.02
CA LEU A 182 -10.95 17.18 -21.08
C LEU A 182 -10.87 18.41 -22.01
N VAL A 183 -11.63 18.39 -23.11
CA VAL A 183 -11.72 19.50 -24.06
C VAL A 183 -12.47 20.67 -23.41
N ASP A 184 -13.56 20.39 -22.69
CA ASP A 184 -14.38 21.39 -22.01
C ASP A 184 -13.66 21.99 -20.78
N GLU A 185 -12.85 21.22 -20.04
CA GLU A 185 -12.02 21.70 -18.91
C GLU A 185 -10.93 22.69 -19.36
N ARG A 186 -10.30 22.47 -20.53
CA ARG A 186 -9.30 23.42 -21.07
C ARG A 186 -9.91 24.69 -21.63
N LYS A 187 -11.14 24.63 -22.17
CA LYS A 187 -11.89 25.84 -22.59
C LYS A 187 -12.15 26.78 -21.41
N ALA A 188 -12.48 26.22 -20.25
CA ALA A 188 -12.72 27.00 -19.03
C ALA A 188 -11.47 27.78 -18.53
N LEU A 189 -10.27 27.51 -19.07
CA LEU A 189 -9.00 28.11 -18.66
C LEU A 189 -8.45 29.19 -19.62
N ASN A 190 -9.22 29.62 -20.65
CA ASN A 190 -8.89 30.75 -21.54
C ASN A 190 -7.49 30.72 -22.21
N GLY A 191 -7.07 29.54 -22.70
CA GLY A 191 -6.18 29.43 -23.88
C GLY A 191 -4.84 30.19 -23.90
N LYS A 192 -4.21 30.48 -22.75
CA LYS A 192 -2.87 31.10 -22.74
C LYS A 192 -1.76 30.06 -22.72
N THR A 193 -1.19 29.77 -23.89
CA THR A 193 0.15 29.21 -24.03
C THR A 193 0.97 30.10 -24.97
N SER A 194 2.04 30.71 -24.45
CA SER A 194 2.98 31.47 -25.27
C SER A 194 3.92 30.49 -25.98
N SER A 195 3.79 30.36 -27.30
CA SER A 195 4.81 29.71 -28.12
C SER A 195 5.31 30.64 -29.23
N SER A 196 6.62 30.80 -29.32
CA SER A 196 7.38 30.59 -30.56
C SER A 196 8.88 30.66 -30.25
N ARG A 197 9.61 29.60 -30.62
CA ARG A 197 11.07 29.62 -30.75
C ARG A 197 11.43 29.22 -32.17
N SER A 198 12.33 29.99 -32.77
CA SER A 198 13.25 29.51 -33.81
C SER A 198 14.64 29.25 -33.20
N SER A 199 15.45 28.53 -33.96
CA SER A 199 16.53 27.59 -33.59
C SER A 199 17.87 28.15 -33.08
N ASN A 200 18.59 27.26 -32.37
CA ASN A 200 20.05 27.17 -32.08
C ASN A 200 20.62 27.84 -30.81
N SER A 201 20.73 27.07 -29.69
CA SER A 201 21.76 27.12 -28.60
C SER A 201 21.33 26.20 -27.42
N PRO A 202 22.23 25.57 -26.62
CA PRO A 202 21.89 24.47 -25.72
C PRO A 202 21.33 24.95 -24.38
N LEU A 203 20.03 24.71 -24.19
CA LEU A 203 19.21 24.60 -22.97
C LEU A 203 17.79 24.96 -23.39
N ALA A 204 17.16 24.08 -24.17
CA ALA A 204 15.76 24.17 -24.47
C ALA A 204 14.98 23.61 -23.29
N VAL A 205 14.28 24.48 -22.56
CA VAL A 205 13.21 24.09 -21.65
C VAL A 205 12.13 23.46 -22.53
N LEU A 206 12.14 22.13 -22.59
CA LEU A 206 11.03 21.32 -23.12
C LEU A 206 9.78 21.68 -22.31
N GLU A 207 8.62 21.82 -22.96
CA GLU A 207 7.36 21.89 -22.22
C GLU A 207 7.25 20.63 -21.33
N PRO A 208 6.84 20.78 -20.06
CA PRO A 208 6.77 19.64 -19.16
C PRO A 208 5.78 18.59 -19.70
N PRO A 209 6.09 17.30 -19.53
CA PRO A 209 5.20 16.23 -19.97
C PRO A 209 3.85 16.36 -19.26
N LEU A 210 2.79 15.90 -19.93
CA LEU A 210 1.49 15.75 -19.29
C LEU A 210 1.63 14.82 -18.07
N PHE A 211 0.74 14.97 -17.08
CA PHE A 211 0.68 14.09 -15.92
C PHE A 211 -0.54 13.17 -16.02
N GLY A 212 -0.53 12.07 -15.29
CA GLY A 212 -1.60 11.07 -15.26
C GLY A 212 -1.11 9.66 -15.60
N ARG A 213 -2.04 8.79 -15.99
CA ARG A 213 -1.80 7.34 -16.18
C ARG A 213 -0.59 7.01 -17.06
N HIS A 214 -0.33 7.74 -18.15
CA HIS A 214 0.78 7.42 -19.06
C HIS A 214 2.14 7.48 -18.38
N LEU A 215 2.32 8.34 -17.35
CA LEU A 215 3.56 8.38 -16.57
C LEU A 215 3.79 7.12 -15.74
N ARG A 216 2.79 6.25 -15.55
CA ARG A 216 3.00 4.93 -14.94
C ARG A 216 4.01 4.08 -15.70
N SER A 217 4.13 4.27 -17.01
CA SER A 217 5.16 3.59 -17.83
C SER A 217 6.58 3.91 -17.37
N GLN A 218 6.78 5.07 -16.73
CA GLN A 218 8.05 5.48 -16.12
C GLN A 218 8.28 4.81 -14.76
N PHE A 219 7.41 3.94 -14.27
CA PHE A 219 7.55 3.22 -13.00
C PHE A 219 7.49 1.71 -13.21
N PHE A 220 7.92 0.96 -12.21
CA PHE A 220 7.93 -0.51 -12.21
C PHE A 220 6.60 -1.14 -11.74
N PHE A 221 5.50 -0.40 -11.76
CA PHE A 221 4.20 -0.94 -11.36
C PHE A 221 3.75 -2.06 -12.31
N GLU A 222 3.14 -3.10 -11.75
CA GLU A 222 2.43 -4.10 -12.54
C GLU A 222 1.21 -3.48 -13.25
N LYS A 223 0.79 -4.07 -14.38
CA LYS A 223 -0.21 -3.50 -15.30
C LYS A 223 -1.48 -3.02 -14.58
N ASP A 224 -2.00 -3.85 -13.68
CA ASP A 224 -3.28 -3.60 -12.99
C ASP A 224 -3.12 -3.02 -11.56
N TYR A 225 -1.88 -2.83 -11.09
CA TYR A 225 -1.62 -2.38 -9.73
C TYR A 225 -1.91 -0.88 -9.55
N VAL A 226 -2.82 -0.55 -8.64
CA VAL A 226 -3.18 0.84 -8.30
C VAL A 226 -2.51 1.26 -6.99
N ASN A 227 -1.55 2.19 -7.10
CA ASN A 227 -0.87 2.78 -5.96
C ASN A 227 -1.50 4.13 -5.58
N LEU A 228 -2.24 4.15 -4.47
CA LEU A 228 -2.74 5.36 -3.81
C LEU A 228 -2.16 5.55 -2.40
N ASN A 229 -1.03 4.89 -2.12
CA ASN A 229 -0.31 5.02 -0.86
C ASN A 229 1.18 5.28 -1.10
N HIS A 230 1.50 6.06 -2.13
CA HIS A 230 2.87 6.45 -2.44
C HIS A 230 3.56 7.15 -1.26
N GLY A 231 2.79 7.82 -0.40
CA GLY A 231 3.30 8.45 0.82
C GLY A 231 3.91 7.49 1.85
N SER A 232 3.75 6.16 1.75
CA SER A 232 4.39 5.24 2.70
C SER A 232 5.85 4.91 2.33
N TYR A 233 6.08 4.39 1.12
CA TYR A 233 7.40 3.87 0.71
C TYR A 233 7.94 4.51 -0.57
N GLY A 234 7.15 5.33 -1.25
CA GLY A 234 7.47 5.83 -2.58
C GLY A 234 7.50 4.73 -3.65
N SER A 235 8.06 5.08 -4.80
CA SER A 235 8.40 4.14 -5.87
C SER A 235 9.46 4.78 -6.76
N LEU A 236 10.48 4.02 -7.13
CA LEU A 236 11.59 4.50 -7.95
C LEU A 236 11.20 4.57 -9.44
N PRO A 237 11.31 5.73 -10.10
CA PRO A 237 11.11 5.83 -11.54
C PRO A 237 12.20 5.05 -12.31
N ARG A 238 11.84 4.43 -13.43
CA ARG A 238 12.74 3.69 -14.33
C ARG A 238 13.95 4.50 -14.77
N PRO A 239 13.83 5.78 -15.21
CA PRO A 239 15.00 6.57 -15.60
C PRO A 239 15.98 6.78 -14.45
N VAL A 240 15.47 6.91 -13.21
CA VAL A 240 16.31 7.05 -12.02
C VAL A 240 16.97 5.72 -11.68
N ALA A 241 16.25 4.60 -11.79
CA ALA A 241 16.80 3.27 -11.57
C ALA A 241 17.94 2.93 -12.56
N GLU A 242 17.81 3.34 -13.82
CA GLU A 242 18.87 3.17 -14.82
C GLU A 242 20.14 3.95 -14.44
N ASP A 243 20.00 5.17 -13.92
CA ASP A 243 21.15 5.95 -13.45
C ASP A 243 21.74 5.40 -12.14
N CYS A 244 20.91 4.88 -11.23
CA CYS A 244 21.38 4.12 -10.06
C CYS A 244 22.20 2.91 -10.48
N HIS A 245 21.75 2.14 -11.48
CA HIS A 245 22.46 0.95 -11.93
C HIS A 245 23.82 1.27 -12.55
N LYS A 246 23.93 2.37 -13.31
CA LYS A 246 25.24 2.83 -13.80
C LYS A 246 26.16 3.19 -12.64
N LEU A 247 25.64 3.88 -11.63
CA LEU A 247 26.41 4.25 -10.45
C LEU A 247 26.87 3.01 -9.65
N GLU A 248 26.02 2.00 -9.50
CA GLU A 248 26.40 0.71 -8.90
C GLU A 248 27.60 0.10 -9.63
N GLN A 249 27.56 0.05 -10.97
CA GLN A 249 28.67 -0.47 -11.77
C GLN A 249 29.96 0.36 -11.59
N GLU A 250 29.85 1.69 -11.47
CA GLU A 250 30.99 2.57 -11.22
C GLU A 250 31.63 2.31 -9.84
N VAL A 251 30.80 2.15 -8.81
CA VAL A 251 31.24 1.81 -7.44
C VAL A 251 31.98 0.46 -7.46
N GLU A 252 31.40 -0.56 -8.08
CA GLU A 252 31.98 -1.91 -8.11
C GLU A 252 33.20 -2.05 -9.02
N ALA A 253 33.34 -1.20 -10.05
CA ALA A 253 34.50 -1.23 -10.93
C ALA A 253 35.80 -0.87 -10.20
N LYS A 254 35.74 0.06 -9.24
CA LYS A 254 36.90 0.52 -8.45
C LYS A 254 36.50 0.92 -7.01
N PRO A 255 36.09 -0.02 -6.15
CA PRO A 255 35.44 0.28 -4.87
C PRO A 255 36.32 1.11 -3.92
N ASP A 256 37.61 0.77 -3.78
CA ASP A 256 38.52 1.54 -2.93
C ASP A 256 38.74 2.97 -3.43
N LEU A 257 38.84 3.16 -4.75
CA LEU A 257 38.99 4.50 -5.32
C LEU A 257 37.72 5.31 -5.07
N PHE A 258 36.57 4.74 -5.41
CA PHE A 258 35.29 5.42 -5.30
C PHE A 258 35.00 5.79 -3.85
N ILE A 259 34.94 4.81 -2.95
CA ILE A 259 34.56 5.02 -1.54
C ILE A 259 35.55 5.93 -0.80
N ARG A 260 36.86 5.79 -1.04
CA ARG A 260 37.86 6.54 -0.27
C ARG A 260 38.12 7.94 -0.81
N ARG A 261 37.88 8.21 -2.10
CA ARG A 261 38.31 9.45 -2.78
C ARG A 261 37.22 10.20 -3.53
N GLU A 262 36.20 9.52 -4.03
CA GLU A 262 35.19 10.12 -4.92
C GLU A 262 33.86 10.33 -4.19
N TYR A 263 33.47 9.38 -3.33
CA TYR A 263 32.19 9.39 -2.62
C TYR A 263 31.89 10.70 -1.88
N THR A 264 32.82 11.19 -1.04
CA THR A 264 32.61 12.43 -0.27
C THR A 264 32.38 13.65 -1.18
N LYS A 265 33.04 13.71 -2.34
CA LYS A 265 32.84 14.80 -3.32
C LYS A 265 31.45 14.70 -3.96
N SER A 266 31.04 13.49 -4.35
CA SER A 266 29.70 13.24 -4.89
C SER A 266 28.61 13.56 -3.86
N LEU A 267 28.85 13.22 -2.59
CA LEU A 267 27.95 13.52 -1.47
C LEU A 267 27.81 15.02 -1.20
N GLU A 268 28.89 15.79 -1.32
CA GLU A 268 28.85 17.25 -1.20
C GLU A 268 27.96 17.88 -2.29
N ILE A 269 28.02 17.36 -3.53
CA ILE A 269 27.14 17.81 -4.62
C ILE A 269 25.67 17.51 -4.31
N VAL A 270 25.37 16.32 -3.79
CA VAL A 270 24.02 15.94 -3.31
C VAL A 270 23.54 16.92 -2.25
N ARG A 271 24.34 17.11 -1.19
CA ARG A 271 24.03 18.01 -0.08
C ARG A 271 23.79 19.44 -0.57
N GLY A 272 24.59 19.92 -1.52
CA GLY A 272 24.40 21.24 -2.11
C GLY A 272 23.10 21.39 -2.89
N ARG A 273 22.63 20.34 -3.58
CA ARG A 273 21.31 20.36 -4.23
C ARG A 273 20.17 20.34 -3.21
N LEU A 274 20.28 19.51 -2.17
CA LEU A 274 19.28 19.45 -1.10
C LEU A 274 19.21 20.76 -0.31
N ALA A 275 20.36 21.36 0.04
CA ALA A 275 20.45 22.63 0.74
C ALA A 275 19.72 23.76 -0.01
N ARG A 276 19.82 23.79 -1.35
CA ARG A 276 19.04 24.74 -2.17
C ARG A 276 17.54 24.44 -2.17
N LEU A 277 17.16 23.16 -2.20
CA LEU A 277 15.75 22.74 -2.21
C LEU A 277 15.01 23.13 -0.92
N VAL A 278 15.67 23.01 0.24
CA VAL A 278 15.07 23.32 1.54
C VAL A 278 15.47 24.69 2.09
N HIS A 279 16.25 25.48 1.32
CA HIS A 279 16.91 26.71 1.73
C HIS A 279 17.59 26.60 3.10
N ALA A 280 18.71 25.87 3.14
CA ALA A 280 19.59 25.74 4.29
C ALA A 280 21.05 25.98 3.87
N ASN A 281 21.95 26.13 4.83
CA ASN A 281 23.38 26.12 4.53
C ASN A 281 23.85 24.71 4.17
N LEU A 282 24.85 24.61 3.30
CA LEU A 282 25.42 23.33 2.87
C LEU A 282 25.82 22.47 4.08
N ASP A 283 26.49 23.07 5.06
CA ASP A 283 27.03 22.40 6.25
C ASP A 283 25.98 22.03 7.31
N GLU A 284 24.71 22.38 7.07
CA GLU A 284 23.57 21.98 7.91
C GLU A 284 22.85 20.73 7.37
N ILE A 285 23.21 20.27 6.17
CA ILE A 285 22.61 19.10 5.53
C ILE A 285 23.55 17.91 5.62
N VAL A 286 23.07 16.76 6.09
CA VAL A 286 23.80 15.47 6.10
C VAL A 286 22.85 14.34 5.69
N MET A 287 23.40 13.21 5.27
CA MET A 287 22.61 12.04 4.85
C MET A 287 22.52 11.00 5.95
N VAL A 288 21.33 10.45 6.15
CA VAL A 288 21.04 9.34 7.06
C VAL A 288 20.14 8.32 6.35
N PRO A 289 20.13 7.03 6.77
CA PRO A 289 19.40 5.98 6.07
C PRO A 289 17.89 6.19 5.93
N ASN A 290 17.23 6.81 6.93
CA ASN A 290 15.78 7.06 6.95
C ASN A 290 15.38 8.03 8.07
N ALA A 291 14.12 8.47 8.08
CA ALA A 291 13.57 9.40 9.07
C ALA A 291 13.69 8.88 10.52
N THR A 292 13.33 7.62 10.75
CA THR A 292 13.45 6.97 12.08
C THR A 292 14.88 7.02 12.61
N HIS A 293 15.87 6.81 11.73
CA HIS A 293 17.28 6.94 12.07
C HIS A 293 17.67 8.38 12.42
N GLY A 294 17.16 9.37 11.68
CA GLY A 294 17.35 10.79 11.99
C GLY A 294 16.84 11.17 13.38
N ILE A 295 15.60 10.81 13.69
CA ILE A 295 15.01 11.06 15.02
C ILE A 295 15.78 10.35 16.13
N ASN A 296 16.18 9.08 15.92
CA ASN A 296 17.02 8.36 16.88
C ASN A 296 18.36 9.05 17.09
N THR A 297 18.97 9.59 16.04
CA THR A 297 20.23 10.33 16.14
C THR A 297 20.08 11.56 17.02
N ILE A 298 19.01 12.33 16.83
CA ILE A 298 18.77 13.54 17.64
C ILE A 298 18.50 13.17 19.11
N LEU A 299 17.48 12.35 19.36
CA LEU A 299 17.02 12.06 20.73
C LEU A 299 18.07 11.31 21.57
N ARG A 300 18.92 10.50 20.94
CA ARG A 300 20.01 9.78 21.65
C ARG A 300 21.28 10.62 21.86
N ASN A 301 21.45 11.72 21.12
CA ASN A 301 22.58 12.63 21.33
C ASN A 301 22.30 13.66 22.45
N LEU A 302 21.02 13.98 22.68
CA LEU A 302 20.62 14.86 23.76
C LEU A 302 21.01 14.29 25.13
N GLN A 303 21.62 15.13 25.96
CA GLN A 303 21.89 14.83 27.35
C GLN A 303 20.64 15.14 28.15
N TRP A 304 19.97 14.08 28.61
CA TRP A 304 18.73 14.15 29.38
C TRP A 304 19.02 14.26 30.88
N SER A 305 18.06 14.82 31.61
CA SER A 305 17.93 14.79 33.06
C SER A 305 16.52 14.29 33.44
N HIS A 306 16.34 13.83 34.68
CA HIS A 306 15.06 13.27 35.15
C HIS A 306 13.88 14.26 35.05
N ASP A 307 14.15 15.55 35.20
CA ASP A 307 13.15 16.61 35.18
C ASP A 307 12.95 17.22 33.77
N ASP A 308 13.64 16.68 32.76
CA ASP A 308 13.44 17.09 31.36
C ASP A 308 12.16 16.47 30.81
N ILE A 309 11.59 17.11 29.79
CA ILE A 309 10.28 16.76 29.24
C ILE A 309 10.38 16.59 27.73
N ILE A 310 9.81 15.51 27.23
CA ILE A 310 9.60 15.25 25.81
C ILE A 310 8.12 15.42 25.52
N ILE A 311 7.77 16.37 24.66
CA ILE A 311 6.40 16.60 24.18
C ILE A 311 6.22 15.83 22.88
N GLN A 312 5.17 15.00 22.84
CA GLN A 312 4.72 14.30 21.63
C GLN A 312 3.21 14.44 21.43
N TYR A 313 2.74 14.23 20.19
CA TYR A 313 1.31 14.25 19.87
C TYR A 313 0.73 12.84 19.90
N LEU A 314 -0.28 12.61 20.73
CA LEU A 314 -1.03 11.35 20.80
C LEU A 314 -2.51 11.68 20.63
N PRO A 315 -3.30 10.97 19.83
CA PRO A 315 -4.73 11.10 19.83
C PRO A 315 -5.32 10.13 20.85
N SER A 316 -6.63 10.22 21.01
CA SER A 316 -7.43 9.47 21.98
C SER A 316 -7.28 7.94 21.89
N LEU A 317 -6.71 7.38 20.81
CA LEU A 317 -6.61 5.92 20.60
C LEU A 317 -5.30 5.43 19.92
N VAL A 318 -4.70 6.14 18.94
CA VAL A 318 -3.48 5.71 18.18
C VAL A 318 -2.63 6.91 17.74
N SER A 319 -1.41 7.10 18.27
CA SER A 319 -0.50 8.25 17.99
C SER A 319 -0.59 8.87 16.58
N THR A 320 -0.71 10.20 16.48
CA THR A 320 -0.60 10.97 15.23
C THR A 320 0.87 11.16 14.89
N THR A 321 1.71 11.30 15.93
CA THR A 321 3.17 11.15 15.82
C THR A 321 3.46 9.75 15.30
N TYR A 322 4.41 9.64 14.38
CA TYR A 322 4.75 8.34 13.80
C TYR A 322 5.09 7.30 14.89
N GLY A 323 4.62 6.06 14.70
CA GLY A 323 4.72 5.02 15.74
C GLY A 323 6.15 4.76 16.20
N ALA A 324 7.11 4.70 15.26
CA ALA A 324 8.52 4.49 15.63
C ALA A 324 9.14 5.70 16.35
N VAL A 325 8.66 6.91 16.09
CA VAL A 325 9.09 8.13 16.77
C VAL A 325 8.56 8.16 18.20
N THR A 326 7.28 7.85 18.38
CA THR A 326 6.64 7.68 19.70
C THR A 326 7.41 6.65 20.53
N LEU A 327 7.67 5.47 19.96
CA LEU A 327 8.43 4.41 20.63
C LEU A 327 9.90 4.79 20.92
N THR A 328 10.49 5.68 20.12
CA THR A 328 11.83 6.20 20.39
C THR A 328 11.80 7.12 21.61
N ALA A 329 10.81 8.00 21.72
CA ALA A 329 10.63 8.83 22.91
C ALA A 329 10.35 7.99 24.17
N ASP A 330 9.47 6.99 24.06
CA ASP A 330 9.18 6.05 25.16
C ASP A 330 10.45 5.27 25.57
N TYR A 331 11.27 4.84 24.61
CA TYR A 331 12.55 4.19 24.92
C TYR A 331 13.51 5.13 25.68
N ILE A 332 13.56 6.42 25.32
CA ILE A 332 14.38 7.41 26.03
C ILE A 332 13.84 7.61 27.46
N HIS A 333 12.51 7.67 27.62
CA HIS A 333 11.86 7.71 28.93
C HIS A 333 12.18 6.48 29.80
N ASP A 334 12.28 5.30 29.20
CA ASP A 334 12.62 4.05 29.90
C ASP A 334 14.10 3.93 30.28
N CYS A 335 14.96 4.79 29.73
CA CYS A 335 16.39 4.81 29.99
C CYS A 335 16.74 5.85 31.05
N THR A 336 17.67 5.51 31.97
CA THR A 336 18.22 6.49 32.91
C THR A 336 18.77 7.70 32.13
N PRO A 337 18.38 8.95 32.47
CA PRO A 337 17.80 9.38 33.76
C PRO A 337 16.28 9.49 33.84
N TYR A 338 15.52 8.88 32.93
CA TYR A 338 14.06 8.83 32.92
C TYR A 338 13.38 10.20 32.71
N PRO A 339 13.67 10.92 31.61
CA PRO A 339 12.97 12.16 31.28
C PRO A 339 11.46 11.89 31.12
N GLN A 340 10.63 12.87 31.41
CA GLN A 340 9.18 12.73 31.41
C GLN A 340 8.59 12.81 30.00
N ILE A 341 7.56 12.01 29.72
CA ILE A 341 6.73 12.15 28.52
C ILE A 341 5.55 13.05 28.83
N ASN A 342 5.33 14.07 28.00
CA ASN A 342 4.12 14.85 27.99
C ASN A 342 3.44 14.76 26.63
N THR A 343 2.12 14.74 26.64
CA THR A 343 1.33 14.35 25.49
C THR A 343 0.26 15.39 25.18
N ILE A 344 0.26 15.86 23.93
CA ILE A 344 -0.76 16.75 23.40
C ILE A 344 -1.80 15.93 22.64
N LEU A 345 -3.07 16.08 23.04
CA LEU A 345 -4.18 15.48 22.32
C LEU A 345 -4.43 16.23 21.01
N LEU A 346 -4.24 15.55 19.87
CA LEU A 346 -4.53 16.10 18.56
C LEU A 346 -5.67 15.31 17.89
N THR A 347 -6.86 15.91 17.85
CA THR A 347 -8.07 15.28 17.30
C THR A 347 -8.48 15.96 16.00
N PHE A 348 -8.32 15.25 14.88
CA PHE A 348 -8.82 15.66 13.58
C PHE A 348 -10.28 15.24 13.29
N PRO A 349 -10.99 15.95 12.39
CA PRO A 349 -10.58 17.20 11.73
C PRO A 349 -10.50 18.38 12.70
N THR A 350 -9.52 19.27 12.50
CA THR A 350 -9.28 20.48 13.30
C THR A 350 -8.69 21.57 12.39
N THR A 351 -8.39 22.74 12.92
CA THR A 351 -7.80 23.86 12.17
C THR A 351 -6.37 24.16 12.60
N HIS A 352 -5.59 24.82 11.76
CA HIS A 352 -4.25 25.31 12.16
C HIS A 352 -4.33 26.25 13.38
N ALA A 353 -5.34 27.10 13.42
CA ALA A 353 -5.57 28.01 14.55
C ALA A 353 -5.81 27.25 15.86
N ASP A 354 -6.62 26.20 15.83
CA ASP A 354 -6.89 25.37 17.01
C ASP A 354 -5.66 24.58 17.44
N ILE A 355 -4.87 24.05 16.49
CA ILE A 355 -3.60 23.36 16.78
C ILE A 355 -2.65 24.29 17.52
N ILE A 356 -2.46 25.51 17.01
CA ILE A 356 -1.60 26.53 17.62
C ILE A 356 -2.12 26.92 19.01
N ALA A 357 -3.43 27.15 19.15
CA ALA A 357 -4.03 27.51 20.44
C ALA A 357 -3.86 26.40 21.48
N ASN A 358 -4.12 25.14 21.10
CA ASN A 358 -3.95 23.97 21.94
C ASN A 358 -2.49 23.77 22.35
N PHE A 359 -1.54 23.94 21.42
CA PHE A 359 -0.11 23.85 21.71
C PHE A 359 0.33 24.91 22.75
N LYS A 360 -0.07 26.17 22.56
CA LYS A 360 0.20 27.27 23.51
C LYS A 360 -0.41 27.01 24.88
N ALA A 361 -1.67 26.58 24.92
CA ALA A 361 -2.36 26.26 26.18
C ALA A 361 -1.67 25.10 26.90
N HIS A 362 -1.26 24.08 26.15
CA HIS A 362 -0.55 22.93 26.70
C HIS A 362 0.79 23.34 27.29
N ILE A 363 1.65 24.05 26.55
CA ILE A 363 2.95 24.53 27.07
C ILE A 363 2.79 25.27 28.39
N LYS A 364 1.81 26.17 28.50
CA LYS A 364 1.52 26.93 29.73
C LYS A 364 1.05 26.05 30.89
N SER A 365 0.43 24.92 30.60
CA SER A 365 -0.04 23.97 31.61
C SER A 365 1.04 23.03 32.14
N ILE A 366 2.18 22.91 31.44
CA ILE A 366 3.27 22.02 31.85
C ILE A 366 3.95 22.60 33.10
N SER A 367 3.86 21.87 34.21
CA SER A 367 4.66 22.14 35.41
C SER A 367 6.09 21.66 35.17
N ARG A 368 7.05 22.59 35.12
CA ARG A 368 8.48 22.30 34.92
C ARG A 368 9.35 23.15 35.83
N SER A 369 10.53 22.63 36.18
CA SER A 369 11.54 23.44 36.89
C SER A 369 12.13 24.48 35.94
N SER A 370 12.70 25.57 36.48
CA SER A 370 13.34 26.60 35.65
C SER A 370 14.51 26.08 34.81
N ASN A 371 15.10 24.94 35.18
CA ASN A 371 16.25 24.35 34.52
C ASN A 371 15.88 23.14 33.63
N SER A 372 14.60 22.74 33.62
CA SER A 372 14.12 21.59 32.85
C SER A 372 14.21 21.88 31.35
N LYS A 373 14.90 21.01 30.61
CA LYS A 373 14.87 21.01 29.16
C LYS A 373 13.51 20.50 28.70
N VAL A 374 12.94 21.16 27.70
CA VAL A 374 11.72 20.69 27.05
C VAL A 374 12.02 20.52 25.57
N VAL A 375 11.65 19.36 25.03
CA VAL A 375 11.87 18.99 23.64
C VAL A 375 10.52 18.64 23.02
N ALA A 376 10.11 19.38 22.00
CA ALA A 376 8.86 19.12 21.28
C ALA A 376 9.15 18.42 19.95
N ILE A 377 8.60 17.21 19.80
CA ILE A 377 8.60 16.48 18.54
C ILE A 377 7.36 16.93 17.76
N ILE A 378 7.57 17.53 16.59
CA ILE A 378 6.52 18.14 15.78
C ILE A 378 6.60 17.59 14.37
N ASP A 379 5.52 17.01 13.88
CA ASP A 379 5.45 16.61 12.48
C ASP A 379 5.30 17.85 11.59
N SER A 380 5.98 17.87 10.44
CA SER A 380 5.66 18.81 9.36
C SER A 380 4.34 18.41 8.70
N ILE A 381 4.27 17.15 8.27
CA ILE A 381 3.10 16.48 7.72
C ILE A 381 2.94 15.15 8.47
N SER A 382 1.87 15.01 9.25
CA SER A 382 1.60 13.78 10.01
C SER A 382 1.33 12.60 9.07
N SER A 383 1.59 11.38 9.52
CA SER A 383 1.41 10.19 8.68
C SER A 383 -0.05 9.74 8.63
N ASN A 384 -0.64 9.39 9.78
CA ASN A 384 -2.04 8.96 9.87
C ASN A 384 -2.75 9.77 10.98
N PRO A 385 -3.69 10.65 10.64
CA PRO A 385 -4.07 11.07 9.28
C PRO A 385 -2.93 11.81 8.56
N GLY A 386 -2.99 11.85 7.22
CA GLY A 386 -2.02 12.59 6.40
C GLY A 386 -2.34 14.08 6.40
N CYS A 387 -1.72 14.89 7.28
CA CYS A 387 -2.10 16.28 7.49
C CYS A 387 -0.90 17.22 7.57
N LEU A 388 -0.94 18.34 6.84
CA LEU A 388 -0.01 19.46 7.03
C LEU A 388 -0.29 20.14 8.39
N LEU A 389 0.71 20.17 9.26
CA LEU A 389 0.66 20.91 10.52
C LEU A 389 1.25 22.31 10.35
N PRO A 390 0.84 23.30 11.18
CA PRO A 390 1.43 24.64 11.19
C PRO A 390 2.82 24.64 11.87
N TRP A 391 3.71 23.76 11.43
CA TRP A 391 4.95 23.43 12.12
C TRP A 391 5.89 24.63 12.24
N LYS A 392 5.88 25.55 11.26
CA LYS A 392 6.69 26.77 11.27
C LYS A 392 6.31 27.70 12.41
N GLU A 393 5.01 27.92 12.61
CA GLU A 393 4.47 28.69 13.72
C GLU A 393 4.76 28.01 15.07
N LEU A 394 4.68 26.66 15.10
CA LEU A 394 4.99 25.89 16.31
C LEU A 394 6.48 25.98 16.67
N VAL A 395 7.40 26.00 15.70
CA VAL A 395 8.84 26.27 15.94
C VAL A 395 9.03 27.67 16.53
N HIS A 396 8.38 28.69 15.95
CA HIS A 396 8.47 30.05 16.49
C HIS A 396 8.01 30.13 17.96
N ILE A 397 6.93 29.43 18.30
CA ILE A 397 6.45 29.33 19.69
C ILE A 397 7.45 28.59 20.56
N CYS A 398 8.07 27.52 20.06
CA CYS A 398 9.11 26.80 20.79
C CYS A 398 10.28 27.72 21.15
N HIS A 399 10.78 28.52 20.20
CA HIS A 399 11.84 29.49 20.46
C HIS A 399 11.46 30.53 21.51
N GLN A 400 10.24 31.08 21.44
CA GLN A 400 9.74 32.05 22.43
C GLN A 400 9.69 31.47 23.85
N GLU A 401 9.42 30.18 23.99
CA GLU A 401 9.22 29.49 25.27
C GLU A 401 10.47 28.71 25.74
N GLY A 402 11.60 28.84 25.02
CA GLY A 402 12.85 28.13 25.32
C GLY A 402 12.71 26.60 25.21
N ILE A 403 11.91 26.12 24.28
CA ILE A 403 11.67 24.71 23.96
C ILE A 403 12.49 24.33 22.74
N ILE A 404 13.13 23.16 22.78
CA ILE A 404 13.86 22.61 21.64
C ILE A 404 12.85 21.99 20.67
N SER A 405 12.87 22.45 19.42
CA SER A 405 12.03 21.95 18.35
C SER A 405 12.71 20.82 17.56
N VAL A 406 12.08 19.65 17.51
CA VAL A 406 12.51 18.50 16.70
C VAL A 406 11.45 18.22 15.66
N ILE A 407 11.74 18.58 14.40
CA ILE A 407 10.77 18.46 13.31
C ILE A 407 10.89 17.11 12.61
N ASP A 408 9.82 16.33 12.63
CA ASP A 408 9.69 15.15 11.75
C ASP A 408 9.24 15.61 10.36
N GLY A 409 10.23 15.73 9.48
CA GLY A 409 10.11 16.15 8.07
C GLY A 409 9.80 15.02 7.10
N ALA A 410 9.49 13.79 7.55
CA ALA A 410 9.53 12.60 6.69
C ALA A 410 8.66 12.66 5.43
N HIS A 411 7.51 13.33 5.50
CA HIS A 411 6.58 13.49 4.38
C HIS A 411 6.70 14.85 3.67
N SER A 412 7.64 15.72 4.07
CA SER A 412 7.74 17.11 3.59
C SER A 412 8.49 17.24 2.26
N ILE A 413 9.76 16.81 2.16
CA ILE A 413 10.58 17.01 0.94
C ILE A 413 9.92 16.34 -0.27
N GLY A 414 9.70 17.14 -1.33
CA GLY A 414 9.04 16.70 -2.56
C GLY A 414 7.52 16.85 -2.58
N GLN A 415 6.92 17.21 -1.44
CA GLN A 415 5.48 17.48 -1.27
C GLN A 415 5.18 18.90 -0.74
N GLU A 416 6.02 19.45 0.15
CA GLU A 416 5.89 20.80 0.69
C GLU A 416 6.76 21.78 -0.10
N LEU A 417 6.16 22.90 -0.52
CA LEU A 417 6.87 24.00 -1.16
C LEU A 417 7.32 25.02 -0.10
N HIS A 418 8.40 25.76 -0.40
CA HIS A 418 8.90 26.86 0.43
C HIS A 418 9.20 26.45 1.89
N ILE A 419 9.81 25.28 2.12
CA ILE A 419 10.15 24.77 3.46
C ILE A 419 10.97 25.80 4.27
N ASN A 420 11.96 26.42 3.62
CA ASN A 420 12.85 27.46 4.14
C ASN A 420 13.36 27.26 5.58
N LEU A 421 14.36 26.39 5.74
CA LEU A 421 14.94 26.10 7.05
C LEU A 421 15.80 27.24 7.61
N ASP A 422 16.43 28.06 6.77
CA ASP A 422 17.19 29.24 7.21
C ASP A 422 16.30 30.32 7.84
N GLU A 423 15.04 30.41 7.40
CA GLU A 423 14.06 31.32 8.00
C GLU A 423 13.46 30.75 9.30
N VAL A 424 13.05 29.48 9.28
CA VAL A 424 12.31 28.87 10.40
C VAL A 424 13.24 28.44 11.56
N LYS A 425 14.47 28.05 11.26
CA LYS A 425 15.55 27.69 12.22
C LYS A 425 15.18 26.66 13.29
N PRO A 426 14.69 25.45 12.93
CA PRO A 426 14.53 24.37 13.89
C PRO A 426 15.88 23.90 14.49
N ASP A 427 15.85 23.32 15.69
CA ASP A 427 17.04 23.24 16.57
C ASP A 427 17.98 22.05 16.35
N PHE A 428 17.64 21.06 15.52
CA PHE A 428 18.27 19.74 15.59
C PHE A 428 19.79 19.70 15.31
N TRP A 429 20.32 20.53 14.41
CA TRP A 429 21.67 20.35 13.87
C TRP A 429 22.79 20.56 14.91
N HIS A 430 22.66 21.56 15.79
CA HIS A 430 23.68 21.88 16.79
C HIS A 430 23.62 20.97 18.04
N LEU A 431 22.62 20.10 18.12
CA LEU A 431 22.41 19.16 19.23
C LEU A 431 23.14 17.83 19.04
N ILE A 432 23.63 17.57 17.82
CA ILE A 432 24.22 16.29 17.44
C ILE A 432 25.73 16.35 17.63
N ARG A 433 26.25 15.48 18.51
CA ARG A 433 27.68 15.36 18.80
C ARG A 433 28.36 14.24 18.00
N SER A 434 27.63 13.18 17.71
CA SER A 434 28.09 12.04 16.89
C SER A 434 26.93 11.49 16.07
N SER A 435 27.24 10.94 14.91
CA SER A 435 26.33 10.08 14.15
C SER A 435 25.98 8.80 14.91
N LEU A 436 24.96 8.08 14.44
CA LEU A 436 24.68 6.70 14.80
C LEU A 436 24.90 5.78 13.57
N PRO A 437 25.71 4.70 13.68
CA PRO A 437 26.71 4.49 14.72
C PRO A 437 27.79 5.59 14.69
N THR A 438 28.66 5.61 15.70
CA THR A 438 29.69 6.64 15.86
C THR A 438 30.66 6.67 14.68
N SER A 439 30.98 7.89 14.23
CA SER A 439 31.84 8.15 13.08
C SER A 439 33.30 7.77 13.32
N TRP A 440 34.01 7.42 12.25
CA TRP A 440 35.48 7.37 12.24
C TRP A 440 36.12 8.75 12.51
N ASN A 441 35.38 9.83 12.23
CA ASN A 441 35.81 11.20 12.46
C ASN A 441 35.42 11.73 13.86
N TYR A 442 34.85 10.89 14.73
CA TYR A 442 34.50 11.33 16.08
C TYR A 442 35.75 11.62 16.90
N ILE A 443 35.82 12.82 17.46
CA ILE A 443 36.91 13.23 18.36
C ILE A 443 36.32 13.52 19.74
N PRO A 444 36.82 12.84 20.81
CA PRO A 444 36.40 13.12 22.18
C PRO A 444 36.64 14.57 22.59
N ILE A 445 35.80 15.11 23.49
CA ILE A 445 35.97 16.49 24.01
C ILE A 445 37.34 16.66 24.66
N ASP A 446 37.79 15.69 25.44
CA ASP A 446 39.07 15.74 26.15
C ASP A 446 40.22 15.14 25.34
N TYR A 447 40.15 15.19 24.00
CA TYR A 447 41.21 14.66 23.16
C TYR A 447 42.50 15.47 23.31
N GLN A 448 43.53 14.85 23.89
CA GLN A 448 44.86 15.45 24.11
C GLN A 448 45.91 14.98 23.10
N GLY A 449 45.50 14.26 22.06
CA GLY A 449 46.40 13.76 21.02
C GLY A 449 46.75 14.79 19.94
N PRO A 450 47.58 14.42 18.95
CA PRO A 450 47.91 15.31 17.83
C PRO A 450 46.67 15.70 17.03
N PRO A 451 46.59 16.93 16.47
CA PRO A 451 45.42 17.37 15.72
C PRO A 451 45.01 16.35 14.65
N PRO A 452 43.73 15.93 14.64
CA PRO A 452 43.25 14.94 13.70
C PRO A 452 43.31 15.47 12.26
N ALA A 453 43.57 14.58 11.31
CA ALA A 453 43.71 14.93 9.89
C ALA A 453 42.38 15.39 9.24
N THR A 454 41.24 15.05 9.86
CA THR A 454 39.90 15.46 9.44
C THR A 454 39.27 16.39 10.48
N PRO A 455 38.54 17.42 10.05
CA PRO A 455 37.88 18.36 10.96
C PRO A 455 36.77 17.67 11.77
N ASN A 456 36.67 17.96 13.07
CA ASN A 456 35.60 17.47 13.95
C ASN A 456 34.31 18.28 13.77
N ASN A 457 33.81 18.42 12.55
CA ASN A 457 32.58 19.16 12.27
C ASN A 457 31.38 18.22 12.10
N PHE A 458 30.18 18.80 12.14
CA PHE A 458 28.92 18.06 12.02
C PHE A 458 28.89 17.16 10.78
N VAL A 459 29.26 17.70 9.62
CA VAL A 459 29.34 16.98 8.35
C VAL A 459 30.23 15.75 8.41
N ALA A 460 31.45 15.90 8.92
CA ALA A 460 32.43 14.83 8.99
C ALA A 460 31.94 13.67 9.86
N GLN A 461 31.07 13.92 10.86
CA GLN A 461 30.46 12.85 11.64
C GLN A 461 29.61 11.91 10.75
N PHE A 462 28.97 12.41 9.70
CA PHE A 462 28.09 11.61 8.84
C PHE A 462 28.76 11.07 7.58
N ASP A 463 29.95 11.55 7.21
CA ASP A 463 30.66 11.07 6.02
C ASP A 463 31.11 9.59 6.13
N ARG A 464 31.47 9.14 7.34
CA ARG A 464 32.04 7.81 7.60
C ARG A 464 31.56 7.20 8.91
N ASN A 465 30.30 6.78 8.92
CA ASN A 465 29.61 6.21 10.07
C ASN A 465 29.16 4.75 9.83
N GLY A 466 29.94 3.99 9.07
CA GLY A 466 29.68 2.58 8.76
C GLY A 466 29.63 2.33 7.25
N THR A 467 30.23 1.23 6.82
CA THR A 467 30.19 0.83 5.41
C THR A 467 28.78 0.41 5.03
N THR A 468 28.18 1.11 4.07
CA THR A 468 26.84 0.85 3.55
C THR A 468 26.83 1.08 2.04
N ASP A 469 25.73 0.69 1.39
CA ASP A 469 25.51 1.05 0.00
C ASP A 469 25.28 2.58 -0.10
N VAL A 470 26.13 3.24 -0.88
CA VAL A 470 26.14 4.69 -1.06
C VAL A 470 25.23 5.16 -2.19
N VAL A 471 24.77 4.26 -3.05
CA VAL A 471 23.94 4.57 -4.22
C VAL A 471 22.64 5.27 -3.81
N PRO A 472 21.91 4.86 -2.76
CA PRO A 472 20.71 5.57 -2.33
C PRO A 472 20.95 7.05 -2.00
N PHE A 473 22.09 7.40 -1.38
CA PHE A 473 22.40 8.79 -1.07
C PHE A 473 22.75 9.62 -2.32
N LEU A 474 23.48 9.01 -3.25
CA LEU A 474 23.87 9.68 -4.49
C LEU A 474 22.72 9.79 -5.51
N SER A 475 21.78 8.85 -5.47
CA SER A 475 20.62 8.81 -6.39
C SER A 475 19.69 10.01 -6.27
N VAL A 476 19.76 10.76 -5.17
CA VAL A 476 19.03 12.02 -4.97
C VAL A 476 19.25 13.00 -6.13
N LEU A 477 20.47 13.07 -6.68
CA LEU A 477 20.76 13.93 -7.83
C LEU A 477 19.96 13.53 -9.08
N TYR A 478 19.84 12.22 -9.32
CA TYR A 478 19.10 11.68 -10.45
C TYR A 478 17.59 11.82 -10.25
N ALA A 479 17.10 11.65 -9.01
CA ALA A 479 15.71 11.90 -8.66
C ALA A 479 15.33 13.38 -8.88
N LEU A 480 16.15 14.32 -8.41
CA LEU A 480 15.91 15.76 -8.63
C LEU A 480 16.00 16.13 -10.10
N LYS A 481 16.96 15.57 -10.85
CA LYS A 481 17.05 15.77 -12.31
C LYS A 481 15.80 15.26 -13.01
N PHE A 482 15.29 14.08 -12.67
CA PHE A 482 14.04 13.56 -13.22
C PHE A 482 12.87 14.49 -12.92
N ARG A 483 12.76 14.98 -11.69
CA ARG A 483 11.73 15.97 -11.31
C ARG A 483 11.86 17.28 -12.07
N ASP A 484 13.09 17.76 -12.32
CA ASP A 484 13.34 18.93 -13.18
C ASP A 484 12.79 18.69 -14.61
N THR A 485 12.94 17.48 -15.17
CA THR A 485 12.37 17.13 -16.49
C THR A 485 10.84 17.07 -16.52
N LEU A 486 10.20 16.91 -15.35
CA LEU A 486 8.74 16.96 -15.20
C LEU A 486 8.21 18.39 -15.02
N GLY A 487 9.06 19.42 -15.13
CA GLY A 487 8.67 20.82 -14.93
C GLY A 487 8.97 21.37 -13.53
N GLY A 488 9.67 20.58 -12.69
CA GLY A 488 10.13 21.01 -11.37
C GLY A 488 9.08 20.93 -10.27
N GLU A 489 9.50 21.29 -9.05
CA GLU A 489 8.74 21.10 -7.81
C GLU A 489 7.36 21.77 -7.82
N GLU A 490 7.26 23.00 -8.32
CA GLU A 490 5.99 23.75 -8.33
C GLU A 490 4.95 23.07 -9.24
N HIS A 491 5.37 22.65 -10.44
CA HIS A 491 4.47 22.01 -11.40
C HIS A 491 3.97 20.66 -10.87
N ILE A 492 4.89 19.84 -10.34
CA ILE A 492 4.57 18.54 -9.74
C ILE A 492 3.60 18.70 -8.57
N ASN A 493 3.92 19.58 -7.62
CA ASN A 493 3.11 19.73 -6.41
C ASN A 493 1.75 20.36 -6.70
N LYS A 494 1.66 21.30 -7.63
CA LYS A 494 0.37 21.84 -8.06
C LYS A 494 -0.56 20.74 -8.57
N TYR A 495 -0.06 19.87 -9.46
CA TYR A 495 -0.86 18.76 -9.98
C TYR A 495 -1.29 17.77 -8.88
N CYS A 496 -0.33 17.32 -8.07
CA CYS A 496 -0.61 16.35 -7.01
C CYS A 496 -1.60 16.91 -5.97
N HIS A 497 -1.45 18.19 -5.58
CA HIS A 497 -2.35 18.84 -4.64
C HIS A 497 -3.76 19.01 -5.22
N GLU A 498 -3.89 19.50 -6.47
CA GLU A 498 -5.19 19.62 -7.13
C GLU A 498 -5.89 18.26 -7.26
N LEU A 499 -5.13 17.20 -7.57
CA LEU A 499 -5.66 15.84 -7.66
C LEU A 499 -6.09 15.31 -6.30
N ALA A 500 -5.30 15.53 -5.24
CA ALA A 500 -5.66 15.15 -3.87
C ALA A 500 -6.95 15.84 -3.41
N MET A 501 -7.09 17.15 -3.68
CA MET A 501 -8.28 17.92 -3.36
C MET A 501 -9.52 17.45 -4.14
N LYS A 502 -9.46 17.49 -5.48
CA LYS A 502 -10.59 17.13 -6.36
C LYS A 502 -10.98 15.67 -6.20
N GLY A 503 -9.98 14.79 -6.19
CA GLY A 503 -10.18 13.36 -6.00
C GLY A 503 -10.76 13.03 -4.63
N GLY A 504 -10.21 13.60 -3.55
CA GLY A 504 -10.70 13.41 -2.18
C GLY A 504 -12.16 13.82 -2.03
N MET A 505 -12.51 15.02 -2.50
CA MET A 505 -13.87 15.53 -2.50
C MET A 505 -14.83 14.62 -3.29
N ARG A 506 -14.42 14.16 -4.48
CA ARG A 506 -15.24 13.28 -5.30
C ARG A 506 -15.45 11.92 -4.64
N LEU A 507 -14.41 11.34 -4.04
CA LEU A 507 -14.54 10.07 -3.31
C LEU A 507 -15.45 10.21 -2.09
N ALA A 508 -15.32 11.29 -1.32
CA ALA A 508 -16.20 11.60 -0.19
C ALA A 508 -17.67 11.75 -0.64
N GLN A 509 -17.93 12.48 -1.74
CA GLN A 509 -19.26 12.63 -2.31
C GLN A 509 -19.89 11.28 -2.66
N LEU A 510 -19.13 10.39 -3.31
CA LEU A 510 -19.62 9.07 -3.73
C LEU A 510 -19.82 8.11 -2.54
N LEU A 511 -19.04 8.26 -1.47
CA LEU A 511 -19.23 7.51 -0.22
C LEU A 511 -20.33 8.10 0.68
N GLY A 512 -20.80 9.32 0.40
CA GLY A 512 -21.73 10.05 1.25
C GLY A 512 -21.10 10.50 2.57
N THR A 513 -19.82 10.84 2.55
CA THR A 513 -19.01 11.19 3.72
C THR A 513 -18.27 12.52 3.52
N GLU A 514 -17.16 12.74 4.22
CA GLU A 514 -16.45 14.02 4.29
C GLU A 514 -14.94 13.85 4.16
N THR A 515 -14.26 14.94 3.80
CA THR A 515 -12.80 15.08 3.83
C THR A 515 -12.36 15.95 5.00
N PHE A 516 -11.06 16.02 5.24
CA PHE A 516 -10.49 17.04 6.13
C PHE A 516 -10.50 18.45 5.50
N PRO A 517 -10.34 19.51 6.30
CA PRO A 517 -10.13 20.87 5.81
C PRO A 517 -8.98 20.99 4.81
N GLU A 518 -9.11 21.94 3.88
CA GLU A 518 -8.13 22.21 2.83
C GLU A 518 -6.75 22.58 3.38
N GLU A 519 -6.67 23.39 4.44
CA GLU A 519 -5.40 23.81 5.07
C GLU A 519 -4.57 22.65 5.63
N LEU A 520 -5.20 21.48 5.85
CA LEU A 520 -4.50 20.26 6.28
C LEU A 520 -4.06 19.39 5.10
N THR A 521 -4.52 19.68 3.88
CA THR A 521 -4.36 18.79 2.72
C THR A 521 -3.25 19.30 1.80
N LEU A 522 -2.23 18.48 1.58
CA LEU A 522 -1.24 18.67 0.52
C LEU A 522 -1.46 17.63 -0.57
N ASN A 523 -0.47 16.78 -0.85
CA ASN A 523 -0.59 15.70 -1.83
C ASN A 523 -1.20 14.43 -1.22
N MET A 524 -1.57 14.46 0.06
CA MET A 524 -2.30 13.39 0.73
C MET A 524 -3.62 13.95 1.26
N THR A 525 -4.72 13.23 1.01
CA THR A 525 -6.06 13.60 1.51
C THR A 525 -6.64 12.46 2.34
N ASN A 526 -7.49 12.83 3.30
CA ASN A 526 -8.16 11.89 4.19
C ASN A 526 -9.66 11.91 3.90
N VAL A 527 -10.24 10.74 3.63
CA VAL A 527 -11.67 10.57 3.33
C VAL A 527 -12.29 9.65 4.36
N ARG A 528 -13.41 10.08 4.98
CA ARG A 528 -14.12 9.24 5.94
C ARG A 528 -14.78 8.06 5.24
N LEU A 529 -14.65 6.86 5.80
CA LEU A 529 -15.38 5.68 5.33
C LEU A 529 -16.77 5.63 6.00
N PRO A 530 -17.81 5.10 5.32
CA PRO A 530 -19.18 5.02 5.83
C PRO A 530 -19.37 3.88 6.85
N LEU A 531 -18.49 3.84 7.86
CA LEU A 531 -18.44 2.86 8.94
C LEU A 531 -18.58 3.58 10.29
N ILE A 532 -19.50 3.10 11.12
CA ILE A 532 -19.75 3.64 12.46
C ILE A 532 -19.22 2.64 13.47
N ILE A 533 -18.31 3.09 14.34
CA ILE A 533 -17.80 2.30 15.45
C ILE A 533 -18.73 2.54 16.66
N PRO A 534 -19.37 1.50 17.21
CA PRO A 534 -20.17 1.63 18.43
C PRO A 534 -19.31 2.08 19.62
N ASP A 535 -19.88 2.83 20.56
CA ASP A 535 -19.11 3.37 21.70
C ASP A 535 -18.47 2.30 22.58
N ASP A 536 -19.15 1.17 22.76
CA ASP A 536 -18.71 0.03 23.57
C ASP A 536 -17.89 -1.00 22.76
N PHE A 537 -17.51 -0.67 21.52
CA PHE A 537 -16.80 -1.62 20.67
C PHE A 537 -15.33 -1.79 21.12
N PRO A 538 -14.83 -3.03 21.28
CA PRO A 538 -13.46 -3.26 21.74
C PRO A 538 -12.43 -2.74 20.74
N ILE A 539 -11.67 -1.71 21.13
CA ILE A 539 -10.70 -1.01 20.27
C ILE A 539 -9.62 -1.95 19.75
N GLU A 540 -9.20 -2.92 20.56
CA GLU A 540 -8.19 -3.92 20.21
C GLU A 540 -8.55 -4.76 18.98
N THR A 541 -9.84 -4.89 18.67
CA THR A 541 -10.30 -5.66 17.50
C THR A 541 -10.25 -4.86 16.20
N LEU A 542 -10.17 -3.52 16.28
CA LEU A 542 -10.10 -2.65 15.11
C LEU A 542 -8.82 -2.86 14.31
N GLY A 543 -7.71 -3.21 14.97
CA GLY A 543 -6.45 -3.55 14.31
C GLY A 543 -6.58 -4.77 13.39
N THR A 544 -7.27 -5.82 13.84
CA THR A 544 -7.53 -7.02 13.04
C THR A 544 -8.46 -6.72 11.86
N MET A 545 -9.48 -5.87 12.08
CA MET A 545 -10.38 -5.45 11.00
C MET A 545 -9.66 -4.60 9.96
N ARG A 546 -8.73 -3.73 10.38
CA ARG A 546 -7.88 -2.95 9.47
C ARG A 546 -7.01 -3.87 8.63
N ALA A 547 -6.31 -4.81 9.27
CA ALA A 547 -5.45 -5.78 8.58
C ALA A 547 -6.24 -6.60 7.54
N GLU A 548 -7.46 -7.04 7.86
CA GLU A 548 -8.33 -7.72 6.90
C GLU A 548 -8.70 -6.82 5.70
N MET A 549 -8.93 -5.53 5.94
CA MET A 549 -9.19 -4.58 4.86
C MET A 549 -7.98 -4.41 3.95
N GLU A 550 -6.82 -4.23 4.54
CA GLU A 550 -5.53 -4.09 3.85
C GLU A 550 -5.18 -5.35 3.06
N ASP A 551 -5.35 -6.54 3.63
CA ASP A 551 -5.08 -7.82 2.96
C ASP A 551 -5.96 -7.99 1.71
N LYS A 552 -7.25 -7.64 1.79
CA LYS A 552 -8.13 -7.72 0.61
C LYS A 552 -7.75 -6.70 -0.46
N LEU A 553 -7.43 -5.48 -0.05
CA LEU A 553 -6.92 -4.43 -0.95
C LEU A 553 -5.70 -4.93 -1.72
N MET A 554 -4.70 -5.47 -1.02
CA MET A 554 -3.47 -5.96 -1.65
C MET A 554 -3.65 -7.23 -2.47
N HIS A 555 -4.31 -8.25 -1.92
CA HIS A 555 -4.27 -9.60 -2.51
C HIS A 555 -5.44 -9.94 -3.43
N GLU A 556 -6.58 -9.27 -3.31
CA GLU A 556 -7.76 -9.55 -4.15
C GLU A 556 -7.97 -8.49 -5.24
N TRP A 557 -7.44 -7.28 -5.05
CA TRP A 557 -7.80 -6.13 -5.88
C TRP A 557 -6.63 -5.36 -6.46
N ASP A 558 -5.39 -5.79 -6.21
CA ASP A 558 -4.14 -5.16 -6.66
C ASP A 558 -4.17 -3.63 -6.48
N CYS A 559 -4.68 -3.18 -5.34
CA CYS A 559 -4.86 -1.77 -5.07
C CYS A 559 -4.56 -1.52 -3.60
N PHE A 560 -3.69 -0.56 -3.30
CA PHE A 560 -3.48 -0.19 -1.90
C PHE A 560 -3.75 1.28 -1.65
N VAL A 561 -4.55 1.51 -0.62
CA VAL A 561 -4.83 2.81 -0.01
C VAL A 561 -4.83 2.58 1.50
N ALA A 562 -4.16 3.45 2.25
CA ALA A 562 -4.07 3.29 3.69
C ALA A 562 -5.45 3.46 4.33
N VAL A 563 -5.79 2.58 5.27
CA VAL A 563 -7.04 2.64 6.04
C VAL A 563 -6.68 2.70 7.51
N PHE A 564 -7.26 3.63 8.25
CA PHE A 564 -6.94 3.82 9.66
C PHE A 564 -8.18 4.22 10.46
N VAL A 565 -8.07 4.08 11.78
CA VAL A 565 -9.09 4.56 12.71
C VAL A 565 -8.54 5.78 13.43
N HIS A 566 -9.31 6.86 13.42
CA HIS A 566 -9.01 8.09 14.15
C HIS A 566 -10.31 8.65 14.71
N ASP A 567 -10.30 9.02 15.99
CA ASP A 567 -11.47 9.53 16.74
C ASP A 567 -12.73 8.65 16.57
N LYS A 568 -12.58 7.34 16.82
CA LYS A 568 -13.63 6.32 16.62
C LYS A 568 -14.30 6.31 15.23
N ARG A 569 -13.63 6.85 14.20
CA ARG A 569 -14.10 6.84 12.81
C ARG A 569 -13.08 6.15 11.92
N TRP A 570 -13.57 5.46 10.90
CA TRP A 570 -12.73 4.89 9.86
C TRP A 570 -12.44 5.94 8.80
N TRP A 571 -11.18 6.03 8.43
CA TRP A 571 -10.67 6.94 7.41
C TRP A 571 -9.80 6.18 6.43
N THR A 572 -9.70 6.71 5.23
CA THR A 572 -8.70 6.28 4.26
C THR A 572 -7.84 7.48 3.86
N ARG A 573 -6.54 7.25 3.72
CA ARG A 573 -5.57 8.27 3.28
C ARG A 573 -5.12 7.94 1.88
N CYS A 574 -5.47 8.80 0.92
CA CYS A 574 -5.07 8.69 -0.47
C CYS A 574 -3.89 9.62 -0.75
N SER A 575 -2.82 9.10 -1.35
CA SER A 575 -1.65 9.86 -1.81
C SER A 575 -1.71 10.11 -3.31
N ALA A 576 -1.78 11.36 -3.73
CA ALA A 576 -1.68 11.77 -5.12
C ALA A 576 -0.23 11.85 -5.59
N GLN A 577 -0.03 11.45 -6.85
CA GLN A 577 1.24 11.50 -7.57
C GLN A 577 1.02 11.82 -9.04
N VAL A 578 2.12 12.20 -9.70
CA VAL A 578 2.18 12.57 -11.14
C VAL A 578 1.70 11.47 -12.09
N PHE A 579 1.63 10.22 -11.62
CA PHE A 579 1.17 9.07 -12.40
C PHE A 579 -0.27 8.64 -12.10
N ASN A 580 -0.96 9.36 -11.21
CA ASN A 580 -2.36 9.11 -10.86
C ASN A 580 -3.28 10.06 -11.64
N ASP A 581 -4.52 9.65 -11.86
CA ASP A 581 -5.60 10.51 -12.36
C ASP A 581 -6.92 10.18 -11.66
N ILE A 582 -7.93 11.04 -11.85
CA ILE A 582 -9.24 10.91 -11.20
C ILE A 582 -9.97 9.63 -11.66
N LEU A 583 -10.08 9.42 -12.97
CA LEU A 583 -11.00 8.45 -13.55
C LEU A 583 -10.53 7.00 -13.36
N THR A 584 -9.24 6.75 -13.56
CA THR A 584 -8.68 5.38 -13.62
C THR A 584 -8.09 4.95 -12.29
N THR A 585 -7.44 5.87 -11.57
CA THR A 585 -6.71 5.55 -10.34
C THR A 585 -7.54 5.94 -9.13
N TRP A 586 -7.99 7.19 -9.04
CA TRP A 586 -8.57 7.74 -7.82
C TRP A 586 -9.93 7.14 -7.45
N LEU A 587 -10.76 6.84 -8.45
CA LEU A 587 -12.06 6.23 -8.24
C LEU A 587 -12.00 4.71 -8.08
N ARG A 588 -10.84 4.07 -8.27
CA ARG A 588 -10.69 2.63 -8.11
C ARG A 588 -11.18 2.18 -6.73
N PRO A 589 -10.68 2.73 -5.59
CA PRO A 589 -11.04 2.28 -4.24
C PRO A 589 -12.52 2.29 -3.93
N LEU A 590 -13.33 3.11 -4.64
CA LEU A 590 -14.78 3.15 -4.42
C LEU A 590 -15.42 1.77 -4.61
N LYS A 591 -15.00 1.02 -5.63
CA LYS A 591 -15.51 -0.34 -5.88
C LYS A 591 -15.10 -1.29 -4.75
N GLN A 592 -13.85 -1.20 -4.28
CA GLN A 592 -13.36 -2.03 -3.16
C GLN A 592 -14.05 -1.67 -1.84
N PHE A 593 -14.23 -0.38 -1.54
CA PHE A 593 -14.95 0.06 -0.35
C PHE A 593 -16.43 -0.35 -0.38
N ALA A 594 -17.10 -0.25 -1.52
CA ALA A 594 -18.46 -0.75 -1.70
C ALA A 594 -18.56 -2.26 -1.41
N ALA A 595 -17.53 -3.04 -1.74
CA ALA A 595 -17.48 -4.47 -1.46
C ALA A 595 -17.16 -4.80 0.00
N ILE A 596 -16.21 -4.09 0.63
CA ILE A 596 -15.69 -4.47 1.95
C ILE A 596 -16.43 -3.81 3.12
N CYS A 597 -16.85 -2.55 3.00
CA CYS A 597 -17.49 -1.83 4.09
C CYS A 597 -18.75 -2.53 4.61
N PRO A 598 -19.64 -3.12 3.79
CA PRO A 598 -20.78 -3.89 4.29
C PRO A 598 -20.39 -5.09 5.15
N ARG A 599 -19.27 -5.76 4.84
CA ARG A 599 -18.75 -6.89 5.63
C ARG A 599 -18.22 -6.42 6.98
N ILE A 600 -17.44 -5.35 6.99
CA ILE A 600 -16.92 -4.72 8.22
C ILE A 600 -18.07 -4.20 9.09
N LYS A 601 -19.08 -3.55 8.48
CA LYS A 601 -20.30 -3.09 9.17
C LYS A 601 -21.08 -4.24 9.84
N ARG A 602 -21.15 -5.42 9.21
CA ARG A 602 -21.77 -6.60 9.84
C ARG A 602 -21.01 -7.09 11.06
N LYS A 603 -19.68 -7.06 11.05
CA LYS A 603 -18.84 -7.42 12.20
C LYS A 603 -18.99 -6.43 13.35
N LEU A 604 -18.99 -5.12 13.04
CA LEU A 604 -19.26 -4.06 14.01
C LEU A 604 -20.62 -4.24 14.71
N ARG A 605 -21.64 -4.75 13.99
CA ARG A 605 -22.97 -5.07 14.55
C ARG A 605 -23.03 -6.39 15.31
N HIS A 606 -22.39 -7.45 14.80
CA HIS A 606 -22.44 -8.78 15.44
C HIS A 606 -21.81 -8.77 16.83
N SER A 607 -20.77 -7.95 17.07
CA SER A 607 -20.19 -7.82 18.41
C SER A 607 -21.15 -7.20 19.43
N ILE A 608 -22.18 -6.46 18.99
CA ILE A 608 -23.24 -5.92 19.87
C ILE A 608 -24.27 -7.03 20.18
N ASN A 609 -24.63 -7.84 19.19
CA ASN A 609 -25.66 -8.87 19.33
C ASN A 609 -25.16 -10.21 19.90
N SER A 610 -23.85 -10.48 19.88
CA SER A 610 -23.27 -11.68 20.50
C SER A 610 -23.30 -11.66 22.03
N LYS A 611 -23.85 -10.61 22.65
CA LYS A 611 -24.28 -10.63 24.06
C LYS A 611 -25.62 -11.36 24.28
N LEU A 612 -26.32 -11.83 23.23
CA LEU A 612 -27.69 -12.37 23.36
C LEU A 612 -27.98 -13.73 22.71
N GLU A 613 -27.05 -14.36 21.99
CA GLU A 613 -27.25 -15.74 21.51
C GLU A 613 -25.99 -16.59 21.68
N VAL A 614 -26.03 -17.51 22.64
CA VAL A 614 -25.01 -18.53 22.90
C VAL A 614 -25.45 -19.83 22.20
N PRO A 615 -24.73 -20.33 21.18
CA PRO A 615 -24.92 -21.68 20.68
C PRO A 615 -24.46 -22.70 21.72
N SER A 616 -25.33 -23.67 22.00
CA SER A 616 -25.23 -24.64 23.10
C SER A 616 -24.31 -25.85 22.83
N SER A 617 -23.16 -25.68 22.15
CA SER A 617 -22.25 -26.80 21.91
C SER A 617 -20.76 -26.47 22.07
N ILE A 618 -20.05 -27.48 22.60
CA ILE A 618 -18.65 -27.49 23.06
C ILE A 618 -17.68 -27.05 21.94
N LYS A 619 -16.87 -26.00 22.16
CA LYS A 619 -15.70 -25.71 21.30
C LYS A 619 -14.55 -26.64 21.67
N VAL A 620 -14.22 -27.59 20.78
CA VAL A 620 -13.01 -28.42 20.81
C VAL A 620 -11.98 -27.79 19.86
N LEU A 621 -10.72 -27.64 20.28
CA LEU A 621 -9.63 -27.09 19.45
C LEU A 621 -8.72 -28.23 18.95
N GLU A 622 -8.74 -28.48 17.63
CA GLU A 622 -7.92 -29.51 16.95
C GLU A 622 -6.60 -28.93 16.36
N ILE A 623 -5.45 -29.57 16.62
CA ILE A 623 -4.13 -29.16 16.10
C ILE A 623 -3.69 -30.09 14.97
N HIS A 624 -3.35 -29.54 13.79
CA HIS A 624 -3.10 -30.31 12.56
C HIS A 624 -1.60 -30.46 12.22
N GLY A 625 -1.21 -31.65 11.76
CA GLY A 625 0.14 -31.97 11.27
C GLY A 625 0.24 -31.88 9.74
N GLY A 626 0.57 -30.69 9.24
CA GLY A 626 0.99 -30.47 7.85
C GLY A 626 1.90 -29.25 7.80
N THR A 627 2.89 -29.24 6.91
CA THR A 627 3.82 -28.12 6.66
C THR A 627 3.08 -26.94 6.04
N ARG A 628 2.27 -26.27 6.85
CA ARG A 628 1.90 -24.87 6.72
C ARG A 628 2.07 -24.29 8.11
N THR A 629 2.95 -23.31 8.22
CA THR A 629 3.08 -22.43 9.36
C THR A 629 1.67 -21.97 9.76
N ILE A 630 1.13 -22.47 10.88
CA ILE A 630 -0.01 -21.82 11.51
C ILE A 630 0.57 -20.50 12.01
N SER A 631 0.20 -19.41 11.35
CA SER A 631 0.43 -18.07 11.87
C SER A 631 -0.36 -17.96 13.17
N ILE A 632 0.29 -18.15 14.31
CA ILE A 632 -0.28 -17.94 15.64
C ILE A 632 -0.28 -16.43 15.88
N GLY A 633 -1.18 -15.74 15.19
CA GLY A 633 -1.41 -14.29 15.29
C GLY A 633 -2.68 -13.91 16.06
N CYS A 634 -3.51 -14.89 16.45
CA CYS A 634 -4.84 -14.61 17.00
C CYS A 634 -5.12 -15.45 18.27
N HIS A 635 -5.20 -14.77 19.42
CA HIS A 635 -6.14 -15.04 20.52
C HIS A 635 -5.96 -16.24 21.48
N PHE A 636 -4.75 -16.45 22.04
CA PHE A 636 -4.61 -17.24 23.29
C PHE A 636 -5.33 -16.59 24.50
N SER A 637 -5.28 -15.26 24.59
CA SER A 637 -5.95 -14.49 25.63
C SER A 637 -7.48 -14.62 25.58
N GLU A 638 -8.04 -14.74 24.38
CA GLU A 638 -9.48 -14.87 24.15
C GLU A 638 -9.99 -16.28 24.48
N ILE A 639 -9.18 -17.32 24.24
CA ILE A 639 -9.48 -18.71 24.66
C ILE A 639 -9.48 -18.79 26.19
N ILE A 640 -8.46 -18.24 26.87
CA ILE A 640 -8.41 -18.17 28.33
C ILE A 640 -9.62 -17.38 28.88
N TYR A 641 -9.96 -16.25 28.24
CA TYR A 641 -11.10 -15.42 28.60
C TYR A 641 -12.45 -16.16 28.44
N THR A 642 -12.71 -16.79 27.28
CA THR A 642 -14.00 -17.44 27.04
C THR A 642 -14.20 -18.76 27.80
N THR A 643 -13.14 -19.55 28.04
CA THR A 643 -13.29 -20.85 28.74
C THR A 643 -13.12 -20.79 30.25
N GLN A 644 -12.22 -19.93 30.78
CA GLN A 644 -11.89 -19.94 32.22
C GLN A 644 -12.55 -18.80 33.01
N TYR A 645 -13.02 -17.73 32.35
CA TYR A 645 -13.71 -16.61 33.03
C TYR A 645 -15.24 -16.70 32.97
N GLU A 646 -15.83 -17.12 31.84
CA GLU A 646 -17.29 -17.25 31.72
C GLU A 646 -17.84 -18.53 32.39
N ASN A 647 -17.03 -19.59 32.53
CA ASN A 647 -17.37 -20.82 33.24
C ASN A 647 -16.14 -21.41 33.98
N PRO A 648 -15.79 -20.90 35.18
CA PRO A 648 -14.62 -21.34 35.96
C PRO A 648 -14.61 -22.84 36.30
N SER A 649 -15.76 -23.49 36.24
CA SER A 649 -15.95 -24.92 36.50
C SER A 649 -15.73 -25.82 35.28
N ARG A 650 -15.42 -25.24 34.10
CA ARG A 650 -15.30 -25.98 32.83
C ARG A 650 -13.83 -26.15 32.43
N PRO A 651 -13.32 -27.39 32.33
CA PRO A 651 -11.92 -27.61 31.97
C PRO A 651 -11.67 -27.36 30.48
N LEU A 652 -10.46 -26.89 30.16
CA LEU A 652 -9.93 -26.72 28.81
C LEU A 652 -9.25 -28.03 28.36
N VAL A 653 -9.70 -28.61 27.26
CA VAL A 653 -9.16 -29.88 26.73
C VAL A 653 -8.41 -29.63 25.42
N LEU A 654 -7.18 -30.12 25.33
CA LEU A 654 -6.29 -30.04 24.17
C LEU A 654 -5.87 -31.45 23.75
N HIS A 655 -5.79 -31.77 22.45
CA HIS A 655 -5.44 -33.14 22.01
C HIS A 655 -4.71 -33.22 20.66
N THR A 656 -4.11 -34.38 20.36
CA THR A 656 -3.35 -34.64 19.11
C THR A 656 -4.07 -35.56 18.10
N LEU A 657 -5.40 -35.52 18.01
CA LEU A 657 -6.15 -36.41 17.09
C LEU A 657 -5.93 -36.04 15.61
N PRO A 658 -5.85 -37.04 14.70
CA PRO A 658 -5.80 -36.80 13.24
C PRO A 658 -7.18 -36.42 12.66
N THR A 659 -7.21 -35.61 11.60
CA THR A 659 -8.44 -35.05 11.01
C THR A 659 -9.03 -35.90 9.89
N LYS A 660 -10.35 -36.13 9.88
CA LYS A 660 -11.09 -36.77 8.76
C LYS A 660 -11.14 -35.81 7.56
N GLY A 661 -10.48 -36.16 6.45
CA GLY A 661 -10.37 -35.30 5.26
C GLY A 661 -11.69 -35.11 4.50
N LYS A 662 -12.06 -33.85 4.21
CA LYS A 662 -13.06 -33.50 3.20
C LYS A 662 -12.44 -33.62 1.80
N GLY A 663 -13.01 -34.49 0.97
CA GLY A 663 -12.64 -34.63 -0.43
C GLY A 663 -12.86 -33.35 -1.23
N LYS A 664 -11.82 -32.96 -1.98
CA LYS A 664 -11.94 -32.24 -3.25
C LYS A 664 -11.00 -32.91 -4.24
N GLY A 665 -11.59 -33.45 -5.29
CA GLY A 665 -10.90 -34.16 -6.36
C GLY A 665 -9.88 -33.28 -7.06
N LYS A 666 -8.72 -33.88 -7.35
CA LYS A 666 -7.96 -33.65 -8.56
C LYS A 666 -7.47 -35.01 -9.02
N GLU A 667 -7.98 -35.42 -10.19
CA GLU A 667 -7.35 -36.44 -11.03
C GLU A 667 -5.87 -36.10 -11.16
N ILE A 668 -5.02 -37.07 -10.81
CA ILE A 668 -3.63 -37.09 -11.26
C ILE A 668 -3.56 -38.20 -12.29
N ASP A 669 -3.36 -37.77 -13.52
CA ASP A 669 -3.18 -38.58 -14.72
C ASP A 669 -1.99 -39.53 -14.52
N LEU A 670 -2.28 -40.83 -14.58
CA LEU A 670 -1.33 -41.93 -14.49
C LEU A 670 -0.79 -42.22 -15.90
N LYS A 671 0.13 -41.40 -16.44
CA LYS A 671 0.79 -41.75 -17.72
C LYS A 671 2.28 -41.50 -17.91
N ASP A 672 3.01 -40.85 -16.98
CA ASP A 672 4.43 -40.53 -17.24
C ASP A 672 5.44 -41.18 -16.26
N LYS A 673 5.26 -42.45 -15.91
CA LYS A 673 6.28 -43.22 -15.15
C LYS A 673 6.50 -44.68 -15.61
N GLU A 674 6.34 -44.96 -16.90
CA GLU A 674 6.73 -46.26 -17.49
C GLU A 674 7.68 -46.17 -18.70
N ALA A 675 8.31 -45.01 -18.94
CA ALA A 675 9.27 -44.84 -20.03
C ALA A 675 10.65 -44.41 -19.51
N GLU A 676 11.25 -45.17 -18.59
CA GLU A 676 12.70 -45.07 -18.31
C GLU A 676 13.19 -46.28 -17.49
N ARG A 677 12.92 -47.48 -18.00
CA ARG A 677 13.67 -48.70 -17.67
C ARG A 677 13.79 -49.54 -18.92
N VAL A 678 14.98 -49.51 -19.52
CA VAL A 678 15.69 -50.59 -20.24
C VAL A 678 16.59 -49.92 -21.28
N GLY A 679 17.89 -49.85 -21.00
CA GLY A 679 18.88 -49.34 -21.94
C GLY A 679 20.28 -49.24 -21.35
N SER A 680 21.12 -50.22 -21.69
CA SER A 680 22.59 -50.25 -21.66
C SER A 680 23.35 -50.22 -20.33
N GLN A 681 24.00 -51.37 -20.09
CA GLN A 681 25.09 -51.66 -19.18
C GLN A 681 26.43 -51.02 -19.65
N GLN A 682 27.43 -51.08 -18.76
CA GLN A 682 28.88 -50.78 -18.93
C GLN A 682 29.22 -49.27 -18.78
N GLU A 683 30.10 -48.81 -17.90
CA GLU A 683 31.34 -49.35 -17.32
C GLU A 683 31.72 -48.58 -16.02
N GLN A 684 32.22 -49.30 -14.99
CA GLN A 684 33.41 -49.00 -14.15
C GLN A 684 33.51 -47.66 -13.35
N LEU A 685 33.99 -47.53 -12.10
CA LEU A 685 34.70 -48.34 -11.10
C LEU A 685 34.65 -47.58 -9.74
N HIS A 686 34.73 -48.33 -8.62
CA HIS A 686 35.31 -47.99 -7.29
C HIS A 686 34.99 -46.64 -6.59
N GLU A 687 34.32 -46.69 -5.43
CA GLU A 687 34.98 -46.66 -4.10
C GLU A 687 34.00 -46.68 -2.90
N ASN A 688 34.27 -47.65 -2.02
CA ASN A 688 34.10 -47.73 -0.56
C ASN A 688 32.74 -47.53 0.15
N GLU A 689 32.30 -48.63 0.74
CA GLU A 689 31.34 -48.75 1.84
C GLU A 689 31.90 -48.14 3.15
N SER A 690 31.14 -47.24 3.77
CA SER A 690 31.05 -47.14 5.22
C SER A 690 29.66 -46.63 5.65
N GLU A 691 28.96 -47.47 6.41
CA GLU A 691 27.80 -47.20 7.29
C GLU A 691 26.44 -46.85 6.65
N ARG A 692 25.53 -47.83 6.59
CA ARG A 692 24.08 -47.60 6.47
C ARG A 692 23.46 -47.41 7.86
N PRO A 693 22.77 -46.28 8.16
CA PRO A 693 21.95 -46.19 9.35
C PRO A 693 20.60 -46.90 9.15
N THR A 694 20.14 -47.57 10.20
CA THR A 694 18.87 -48.28 10.33
C THR A 694 17.67 -47.40 10.00
N LYS A 695 16.73 -47.90 9.17
CA LYS A 695 15.44 -47.23 8.87
C LYS A 695 14.67 -46.97 10.17
N GLN A 696 14.64 -45.71 10.62
CA GLN A 696 13.80 -45.28 11.73
C GLN A 696 12.31 -45.49 11.40
N ARG A 697 11.61 -46.17 12.30
CA ARG A 697 10.15 -46.32 12.31
C ARG A 697 9.52 -44.93 12.41
N LYS A 698 8.80 -44.47 11.39
CA LYS A 698 8.05 -43.19 11.44
C LYS A 698 6.84 -43.35 12.37
N PHE A 699 6.77 -42.53 13.42
CA PHE A 699 5.61 -42.49 14.32
C PHE A 699 4.39 -41.85 13.63
N PRO A 700 3.15 -42.22 14.04
CA PRO A 700 1.94 -41.54 13.60
C PRO A 700 2.00 -40.03 13.90
N ALA A 701 1.35 -39.21 13.07
CA ALA A 701 1.36 -37.74 13.20
C ALA A 701 0.82 -37.25 14.56
N SER A 702 -0.11 -38.00 15.16
CA SER A 702 -0.63 -37.77 16.51
C SER A 702 0.47 -37.87 17.58
N VAL A 703 1.41 -38.80 17.42
CA VAL A 703 2.54 -38.97 18.36
C VAL A 703 3.64 -37.94 18.09
N ALA A 704 3.89 -37.60 16.82
CA ALA A 704 4.90 -36.64 16.43
C ALA A 704 4.61 -35.19 16.91
N THR A 705 3.34 -34.88 17.21
CA THR A 705 2.91 -33.54 17.63
C THR A 705 2.82 -33.36 19.16
N ILE A 706 3.04 -34.43 19.94
CA ILE A 706 3.00 -34.40 21.41
C ILE A 706 3.91 -33.31 22.03
N PRO A 707 5.18 -33.13 21.60
CA PRO A 707 6.04 -32.09 22.18
C PRO A 707 5.50 -30.67 22.00
N ARG A 708 4.80 -30.42 20.88
CA ARG A 708 4.16 -29.13 20.61
C ARG A 708 2.95 -28.91 21.52
N LEU A 709 2.15 -29.95 21.73
CA LEU A 709 1.00 -29.90 22.64
C LEU A 709 1.44 -29.59 24.09
N ILE A 710 2.52 -30.22 24.57
CA ILE A 710 3.08 -29.95 25.90
C ILE A 710 3.55 -28.49 26.01
N THR A 711 4.22 -27.98 24.97
CA THR A 711 4.68 -26.57 24.92
C THR A 711 3.51 -25.60 25.00
N ILE A 712 2.41 -25.89 24.29
CA ILE A 712 1.18 -25.08 24.30
C ILE A 712 0.53 -25.09 25.70
N ALA A 713 0.47 -26.25 26.36
CA ALA A 713 -0.07 -26.35 27.71
C ALA A 713 0.74 -25.49 28.72
N GLU A 714 2.07 -25.53 28.64
CA GLU A 714 2.95 -24.73 29.50
C GLU A 714 2.81 -23.21 29.29
N ILE A 715 2.73 -22.78 28.02
CA ILE A 715 2.50 -21.35 27.70
C ILE A 715 1.15 -20.89 28.26
N THR A 716 0.12 -21.73 28.13
CA THR A 716 -1.23 -21.45 28.64
C THR A 716 -1.23 -21.26 30.16
N LYS A 717 -0.56 -22.15 30.91
CA LYS A 717 -0.40 -22.01 32.37
C LYS A 717 0.30 -20.71 32.77
N ARG A 718 1.38 -20.32 32.07
CA ARG A 718 2.13 -19.08 32.36
C ARG A 718 1.31 -17.83 32.10
N GLN A 719 0.61 -17.77 30.97
CA GLN A 719 -0.24 -16.62 30.63
C GLN A 719 -1.42 -16.46 31.59
N TYR A 720 -2.01 -17.57 32.05
CA TYR A 720 -3.05 -17.54 33.07
C TYR A 720 -2.55 -16.91 34.39
N VAL A 721 -1.37 -17.28 34.86
CA VAL A 721 -0.76 -16.71 36.07
C VAL A 721 -0.45 -15.22 35.90
N ASP A 722 0.09 -14.80 34.76
CA ASP A 722 0.37 -13.38 34.50
C ASP A 722 -0.90 -12.53 34.37
N TRP A 723 -1.97 -13.09 33.80
CA TRP A 723 -3.29 -12.47 33.80
C TRP A 723 -3.82 -12.29 35.24
N ALA A 724 -3.73 -13.34 36.07
CA ALA A 724 -4.16 -13.30 37.46
C ALA A 724 -3.38 -12.24 38.28
N ARG A 725 -2.08 -12.05 38.00
CA ARG A 725 -1.22 -11.04 38.64
C ARG A 725 -1.66 -9.60 38.36
N LYS A 726 -2.01 -9.28 37.11
CA LYS A 726 -2.28 -7.90 36.66
C LYS A 726 -3.60 -7.31 37.17
N ARG A 727 -4.52 -8.14 37.68
CA ARG A 727 -5.87 -7.73 38.12
C ARG A 727 -6.10 -7.78 39.64
N VAL A 728 -5.05 -8.00 40.45
CA VAL A 728 -5.12 -7.81 41.91
C VAL A 728 -5.26 -6.30 42.19
N ASN A 729 -6.51 -5.84 42.31
CA ASN A 729 -6.83 -4.49 42.75
C ASN A 729 -6.43 -4.36 44.24
N PRO A 730 -5.64 -3.36 44.67
CA PRO A 730 -5.21 -3.23 46.07
C PRO A 730 -6.36 -3.08 47.07
N ASP A 731 -7.55 -2.67 46.60
CA ASP A 731 -8.67 -2.24 47.44
C ASP A 731 -9.93 -3.15 47.38
N LYS A 732 -9.86 -4.32 46.76
CA LYS A 732 -10.95 -5.31 46.82
C LYS A 732 -10.43 -6.69 47.24
N SER A 733 -10.61 -7.00 48.53
CA SER A 733 -10.57 -8.38 49.02
C SER A 733 -11.79 -9.13 48.50
N ILE A 734 -11.60 -9.99 47.50
CA ILE A 734 -12.18 -11.34 47.33
C ILE A 734 -11.65 -11.81 45.96
N VAL A 735 -10.53 -12.53 46.00
CA VAL A 735 -10.18 -13.48 44.94
C VAL A 735 -10.24 -14.83 45.67
N PRO A 736 -11.10 -15.79 45.25
CA PRO A 736 -11.09 -17.15 45.78
C PRO A 736 -9.67 -17.70 45.83
N ASP A 737 -9.25 -18.32 46.93
CA ASP A 737 -7.86 -18.79 47.09
C ASP A 737 -7.45 -19.76 45.97
N GLU A 738 -8.42 -20.42 45.35
CA GLU A 738 -8.30 -21.29 44.17
C GLU A 738 -7.70 -20.56 42.94
N LEU A 739 -8.02 -19.27 42.73
CA LEU A 739 -7.50 -18.49 41.60
C LEU A 739 -6.06 -17.99 41.81
N ARG A 740 -5.49 -18.17 43.00
CA ARG A 740 -4.12 -17.74 43.34
C ARG A 740 -3.05 -18.78 43.02
N ILE A 741 -3.45 -20.01 42.73
CA ILE A 741 -2.58 -21.19 42.81
C ILE A 741 -2.13 -21.69 41.42
N GLY A 742 -2.76 -21.27 40.31
CA GLY A 742 -2.42 -21.69 38.94
C GLY A 742 -3.46 -22.65 38.36
N LEU A 743 -3.14 -23.40 37.29
CA LEU A 743 -4.06 -24.38 36.68
C LEU A 743 -3.64 -25.81 37.02
N HIS A 744 -4.61 -26.66 37.35
CA HIS A 744 -4.48 -28.11 37.45
C HIS A 744 -4.35 -28.70 36.05
N GLN A 745 -3.43 -29.65 35.85
CA GLN A 745 -3.20 -30.30 34.57
C GLN A 745 -3.36 -31.81 34.68
N TYR A 746 -4.07 -32.40 33.73
CA TYR A 746 -4.29 -33.84 33.60
C TYR A 746 -3.91 -34.29 32.19
N ASN A 747 -2.97 -35.23 32.06
CA ASN A 747 -2.55 -35.76 30.76
C ASN A 747 -2.97 -37.22 30.60
N GLU A 748 -3.66 -37.52 29.51
CA GLU A 748 -4.25 -38.82 29.21
C GLU A 748 -3.76 -39.30 27.86
N LEU A 749 -3.24 -40.54 27.82
CA LEU A 749 -2.87 -41.23 26.59
C LEU A 749 -4.04 -42.13 26.19
N GLU A 750 -4.71 -41.79 25.09
CA GLU A 750 -5.88 -42.51 24.60
C GLU A 750 -5.59 -43.13 23.23
N THR A 751 -6.26 -44.23 22.91
CA THR A 751 -6.18 -44.87 21.58
C THR A 751 -7.51 -44.73 20.87
N LEU A 752 -7.49 -44.17 19.67
CA LEU A 752 -8.66 -44.12 18.80
C LEU A 752 -8.75 -45.43 17.99
N GLU A 753 -9.89 -46.09 18.03
CA GLU A 753 -10.21 -47.22 17.14
C GLU A 753 -10.78 -46.68 15.83
N GLU A 754 -10.12 -46.95 14.71
CA GLU A 754 -10.70 -46.66 13.40
C GLU A 754 -11.74 -47.73 13.04
N LEU A 755 -13.02 -47.39 13.18
CA LEU A 755 -14.12 -48.15 12.59
C LEU A 755 -14.27 -47.71 11.13
N GLU A 756 -13.85 -48.56 10.19
CA GLU A 756 -14.21 -48.41 8.77
C GLU A 756 -15.74 -48.48 8.64
N LEU A 757 -16.37 -47.33 8.41
CA LEU A 757 -17.76 -47.23 7.98
C LEU A 757 -17.77 -46.46 6.66
N GLU A 758 -17.65 -47.18 5.56
CA GLU A 758 -18.02 -46.69 4.24
C GLU A 758 -19.10 -47.58 3.61
N ASN A 759 -20.18 -46.91 3.22
CA ASN A 759 -21.01 -47.16 2.04
C ASN A 759 -21.78 -48.50 1.92
N ASN A 760 -23.11 -48.35 1.98
CA ASN A 760 -24.17 -49.32 1.67
C ASN A 760 -24.11 -49.91 0.23
N SER A 761 -23.11 -50.71 -0.12
CA SER A 761 -23.18 -51.53 -1.35
C SER A 761 -22.41 -52.86 -1.33
N ILE A 762 -21.99 -53.34 -0.16
CA ILE A 762 -21.18 -54.58 -0.05
C ILE A 762 -21.62 -55.41 1.16
N GLU A 763 -22.91 -55.76 1.26
CA GLU A 763 -23.35 -56.68 2.33
C GLU A 763 -23.06 -58.16 2.00
N ASP A 764 -22.97 -58.56 0.73
CA ASP A 764 -22.79 -59.99 0.40
C ASP A 764 -21.34 -60.48 0.40
N ASN A 765 -20.34 -59.63 0.16
CA ASN A 765 -18.94 -60.09 0.01
C ASN A 765 -18.13 -60.10 1.31
N ASN A 766 -18.54 -59.34 2.33
CA ASN A 766 -17.80 -59.27 3.60
C ASN A 766 -18.12 -60.45 4.54
N LEU A 767 -19.34 -60.98 4.48
CA LEU A 767 -19.74 -62.16 5.26
C LEU A 767 -19.05 -63.44 4.77
N ILE A 768 -18.88 -63.58 3.44
CA ILE A 768 -18.19 -64.72 2.80
C ILE A 768 -16.68 -64.71 3.13
N ARG A 769 -16.07 -63.53 3.25
CA ARG A 769 -14.65 -63.41 3.65
C ARG A 769 -14.41 -63.73 5.13
N ALA A 770 -15.32 -63.32 6.02
CA ALA A 770 -15.20 -63.57 7.46
C ALA A 770 -15.31 -65.07 7.84
N LEU A 771 -16.12 -65.85 7.10
CA LEU A 771 -16.30 -67.29 7.33
C LEU A 771 -15.15 -68.17 6.79
N SER A 772 -14.21 -67.60 6.01
CA SER A 772 -13.11 -68.34 5.38
C SER A 772 -11.90 -68.62 6.30
N GLY A 773 -11.90 -68.12 7.53
CA GLY A 773 -10.86 -68.37 8.54
C GLY A 773 -9.46 -67.85 8.20
N LYS A 774 -9.28 -67.07 7.12
CA LYS A 774 -7.95 -66.66 6.63
C LYS A 774 -7.62 -65.17 6.68
N ASN A 775 -8.50 -64.32 7.22
CA ASN A 775 -8.18 -62.91 7.49
C ASN A 775 -8.98 -62.39 8.69
N TYR A 776 -8.31 -62.20 9.83
CA TYR A 776 -8.88 -61.43 10.94
C TYR A 776 -8.78 -59.93 10.60
N PRO A 777 -9.83 -59.12 10.81
CA PRO A 777 -9.73 -57.67 10.67
C PRO A 777 -8.66 -57.15 11.63
N LYS A 778 -7.61 -56.53 11.09
CA LYS A 778 -6.57 -55.89 11.89
C LYS A 778 -7.16 -54.60 12.47
N LYS A 779 -7.32 -54.56 13.79
CA LYS A 779 -7.74 -53.35 14.49
C LYS A 779 -6.56 -52.38 14.53
N GLU A 780 -6.65 -51.28 13.79
CA GLU A 780 -5.63 -50.24 13.81
C GLU A 780 -5.95 -49.25 14.94
N LEU A 781 -5.07 -49.18 15.94
CA LEU A 781 -5.19 -48.31 17.11
C LEU A 781 -4.25 -47.13 16.96
N THR A 782 -4.82 -45.92 16.87
CA THR A 782 -4.02 -44.68 16.78
C THR A 782 -3.89 -44.02 18.15
N PRO A 783 -2.70 -44.02 18.78
CA PRO A 783 -2.49 -43.34 20.05
C PRO A 783 -2.47 -41.82 19.87
N HIS A 784 -3.06 -41.10 20.83
CA HIS A 784 -3.03 -39.64 20.90
C HIS A 784 -2.93 -39.16 22.36
N LEU A 785 -2.36 -37.98 22.58
CA LEU A 785 -2.30 -37.35 23.89
C LEU A 785 -3.44 -36.35 24.02
N ARG A 786 -4.11 -36.36 25.17
CA ARG A 786 -5.08 -35.37 25.62
C ARG A 786 -4.57 -34.68 26.89
N ILE A 787 -4.56 -33.35 26.91
CA ILE A 787 -4.20 -32.52 28.07
C ILE A 787 -5.42 -31.70 28.48
N THR A 788 -5.83 -31.86 29.73
CA THR A 788 -6.95 -31.14 30.34
C THR A 788 -6.42 -30.16 31.38
N LEU A 789 -6.75 -28.87 31.26
CA LEU A 789 -6.40 -27.80 32.19
C LEU A 789 -7.65 -27.29 32.93
N SER A 790 -7.57 -27.15 34.25
CA SER A 790 -8.71 -26.75 35.09
C SER A 790 -8.30 -25.79 36.21
N VAL A 791 -9.20 -24.91 36.63
CA VAL A 791 -8.98 -24.00 37.77
C VAL A 791 -9.15 -24.72 39.10
N SER A 792 -10.00 -25.73 39.17
CA SER A 792 -10.19 -26.59 40.34
C SER A 792 -9.85 -28.05 40.05
N ALA A 793 -9.49 -28.81 41.09
CA ALA A 793 -9.22 -30.24 40.96
C ALA A 793 -10.47 -30.99 40.47
N LEU A 794 -10.32 -31.82 39.43
CA LEU A 794 -11.40 -32.63 38.87
C LEU A 794 -11.71 -33.84 39.78
N PRO A 795 -12.97 -34.31 39.84
CA PRO A 795 -13.35 -35.50 40.61
C PRO A 795 -12.64 -36.78 40.12
N GLU A 796 -12.24 -37.68 41.02
CA GLU A 796 -11.55 -38.94 40.69
C GLU A 796 -12.29 -39.81 39.66
N SER A 797 -13.62 -39.74 39.61
CA SER A 797 -14.44 -40.46 38.63
C SER A 797 -14.20 -40.06 37.18
N LYS A 798 -13.57 -38.90 36.93
CA LYS A 798 -13.19 -38.42 35.58
C LYS A 798 -11.71 -38.65 35.23
N LEU A 799 -10.93 -39.31 36.09
CA LEU A 799 -9.47 -39.39 35.99
C LEU A 799 -8.92 -40.78 35.62
N GLN A 800 -9.74 -41.67 35.02
CA GLN A 800 -9.30 -43.03 34.69
C GLN A 800 -8.09 -43.03 33.74
N GLY A 801 -6.89 -43.27 34.29
CA GLY A 801 -5.64 -43.37 33.54
C GLY A 801 -4.88 -42.04 33.31
N ALA A 802 -5.33 -40.92 33.87
CA ALA A 802 -4.69 -39.62 33.71
C ALA A 802 -3.48 -39.42 34.64
N THR A 803 -2.40 -38.84 34.12
CA THR A 803 -1.31 -38.30 34.97
C THR A 803 -1.67 -36.89 35.42
N TYR A 804 -1.61 -36.64 36.73
CA TYR A 804 -1.97 -35.36 37.33
C TYR A 804 -0.75 -34.52 37.71
N GLN A 805 -0.77 -33.25 37.37
CA GLN A 805 0.20 -32.25 37.78
C GLN A 805 -0.53 -31.12 38.53
N ALA A 806 -0.15 -30.93 39.80
CA ALA A 806 -0.66 -29.85 40.62
C ALA A 806 -0.16 -28.48 40.12
N PRO A 807 -0.91 -27.39 40.37
CA PRO A 807 -0.47 -26.05 40.02
C PRO A 807 0.83 -25.65 40.76
N ASP A 808 1.68 -24.87 40.11
CA ASP A 808 2.94 -24.40 40.71
C ASP A 808 2.68 -23.40 41.86
N PRO A 809 3.26 -23.60 43.07
CA PRO A 809 3.01 -22.74 44.20
C PRO A 809 3.52 -21.31 43.98
N PHE A 810 2.76 -20.32 44.45
CA PHE A 810 3.07 -18.90 44.32
C PHE A 810 4.36 -18.52 45.09
N ILE A 811 5.49 -18.37 44.39
CA ILE A 811 6.75 -17.92 45.00
C ILE A 811 6.77 -16.37 45.04
N LYS A 812 6.47 -15.79 46.22
CA LYS A 812 6.64 -14.34 46.49
C LYS A 812 8.09 -13.90 46.21
N SER A 813 8.28 -12.76 45.54
CA SER A 813 9.61 -12.18 45.29
C SER A 813 10.37 -11.88 46.59
N LYS A 814 11.71 -11.91 46.57
CA LYS A 814 12.56 -11.61 47.74
C LYS A 814 12.20 -10.25 48.38
N SER A 815 11.90 -9.26 47.56
CA SER A 815 11.51 -7.90 47.98
C SER A 815 10.10 -7.85 48.58
N ALA A 816 9.17 -8.71 48.16
CA ALA A 816 7.84 -8.83 48.79
C ALA A 816 7.93 -9.53 50.16
N ARG A 817 8.72 -10.60 50.28
CA ARG A 817 8.98 -11.28 51.57
C ARG A 817 9.67 -10.35 52.59
N ALA A 818 10.61 -9.51 52.15
CA ALA A 818 11.26 -8.52 53.00
C ALA A 818 10.29 -7.43 53.50
N ARG A 819 9.36 -6.98 52.65
CA ARG A 819 8.32 -6.00 53.01
C ARG A 819 7.29 -6.57 53.99
N GLU A 820 6.88 -7.83 53.81
CA GLU A 820 6.01 -8.52 54.77
C GLU A 820 6.69 -8.69 56.13
N ARG A 821 7.95 -9.14 56.17
CA ARG A 821 8.71 -9.25 57.44
C ARG A 821 8.82 -7.91 58.16
N ARG A 822 9.01 -6.80 57.43
CA ARG A 822 9.00 -5.44 58.01
C ARG A 822 7.61 -5.04 58.53
N LYS A 823 6.53 -5.34 57.80
CA LYS A 823 5.15 -5.07 58.25
C LYS A 823 4.78 -5.91 59.47
N GLU A 824 5.23 -7.15 59.52
CA GLU A 824 4.96 -8.07 60.62
C GLU A 824 5.77 -7.72 61.87
N LYS A 825 7.02 -7.26 61.70
CA LYS A 825 7.81 -6.66 62.77
C LYS A 825 7.12 -5.42 63.34
N LYS A 826 6.65 -4.50 62.47
CA LYS A 826 5.89 -3.32 62.88
C LYS A 826 4.55 -3.65 63.57
N ARG A 827 3.86 -4.71 63.13
CA ARG A 827 2.62 -5.18 63.80
C ARG A 827 2.89 -5.76 65.18
N LYS A 828 4.00 -6.48 65.36
CA LYS A 828 4.42 -7.00 66.68
C LYS A 828 4.90 -5.89 67.60
N GLU A 829 5.58 -4.87 67.07
CA GLU A 829 5.99 -3.66 67.81
C GLU A 829 4.82 -2.74 68.17
N ALA A 830 3.70 -2.81 67.44
CA ALA A 830 2.48 -2.05 67.75
C ALA A 830 1.49 -2.82 68.65
N ALA A 831 1.74 -4.11 68.88
CA ALA A 831 0.92 -4.99 69.74
C ALA A 831 1.60 -5.30 71.08
N ALA A 832 2.83 -4.84 71.28
CA ALA A 832 3.56 -4.78 72.55
C ALA A 832 3.57 -3.32 73.03
#